data_AF-A0A3M2C894-F1
#
_entry.id   AF-A0A3M2C894-F1
#
_cell.length_a   1.000
_cell.length_b   1.000
_cell.length_c   1.000
_cell.angle_alpha   90.00
_cell.angle_beta   90.00
_cell.angle_gamma   90.00
#
_symmetry.space_group_name_H-M   'P 1'
#
loop_
_entity.id
_entity.type
_entity.pdbx_description
1 polymer ?
#
loop_
_entity_poly.entity_id
_entity_poly.type
_entity_poly.pdbx_seq_one_letter_code
_entity_poly.pdbx_strand_id
1 'polypeptide(L)'
;MIRRSLTLPLIALAALAAAPAGGQLMRIYYPDIEQGSATLVVSPTGRALLVDAGTGLKDVDESIEGFVNDLIAAGVVTSVDFLVATHYDEDHIGRMENVFQLVPLAPSAIAYDRGEFQQVPSTFAYSDYAFGAGQHNRTTVPVCTVLDLGGGVTAKVYTVNGEVCGDSPVDISTASQFENNASVTLVVTYGDVDVWIGGDLTGNPAKGVADVETPTGFQVMDVDVYTVNHHGSETSSNQSFLSDLKAEVAINQNSIENNFGHPRATIVSRILATPSTSGQPPLFFQQNPGDPADNRSDDSLATAIADCDDAAAGEVIGLPGTIVLLSDGTSYRIHGCGIAATAFPADAGPGTIGDYPPAIRRVLHSPRVPLASEGVSVEADLEDASSAEIRYSLDGISQTPIPMSLLSGITWSGVIPPQVDGTKVEYRVAATDASSQTETSQSGCYFSGTTPIATLRVNDAQGVVVPKGCAARVRGAMTVEPGIFHTFVTQAYVQDATGGVQVFDKLIDGSIGRGDDVEWVGEVEQFGGQTELNVAEDFGNFGSTRLGAGTPPAPQVVTVAQVGEAIEGTLIRIDGVSVVSGSIPESGSGSLTVSDDGGVSTLEVRIDGDTDVPGANTPTQPFSIIGVASQFDSWVAFDSGYQLVPRERKDFLTDEVNHPQVIISEIHADPASGLAGDANGDGTRSATQDEFVELLNTGFTAVDVSGWTISDGVGLRHTFPAGSVIPPREAAVVFGGGSPSGSFGNAAANGLVFTASSGGLGFNNTGDTVTLADDGGATVQAVSYGSEGNSDESIVRDPDFSNAPFVKHTLAAGSGGSLYSPGTKIGGQAFTVPPGAVILTEVMYDPSGADSGLEWVELYNTTGATLDVSDLCIGSGGGDYTNSLIPLDGCAGGCSIAPGATFVVGGPTAGASNGDPTFDLVFQISPGLQNSGADADGVALFNFRCSQVTPLTVPIDAVVYGNANTNGLIDETGIANPPDVADASSGQSIERVDLAGTWQVQPLPNPNVAFPAPPPGGLIITEVFYDYSGADNGFEWVELYHGGSEPIDLSQFSLGYGGTTYTSGTYQLSGTINPGQVIVVGGLLADANNGNPTYFLAQDFSPDIQNSGSVGDGVALFNVPAAAITSTTVPIDAVVYGPNNSNGLIDETGAANDPEVGDAPAGSTIERTDAAGNWRIQSVPTPGSIPF
;
A
#
# COMPACT_ATOMS: atom_id res chain seq x y z
N MET A 1 26.87 -73.64 2.54
CA MET A 1 27.73 -74.85 2.53
C MET A 1 28.71 -74.70 1.35
N ILE A 2 30.02 -74.91 1.57
CA ILE A 2 31.13 -74.99 0.56
C ILE A 2 31.64 -73.63 0.03
N ARG A 3 32.94 -73.28 -0.10
CA ARG A 3 34.26 -73.56 0.52
C ARG A 3 35.22 -72.50 -0.08
N ARG A 4 36.17 -72.00 0.72
CA ARG A 4 37.33 -71.18 0.29
C ARG A 4 38.21 -71.91 -0.74
N SER A 5 38.93 -71.19 -1.60
CA SER A 5 40.28 -71.55 -2.08
C SER A 5 41.02 -70.33 -2.69
N LEU A 6 42.11 -69.92 -2.04
CA LEU A 6 43.18 -69.07 -2.58
C LEU A 6 44.01 -69.85 -3.61
N THR A 7 44.56 -69.18 -4.62
CA THR A 7 45.87 -69.49 -5.23
C THR A 7 46.38 -68.32 -6.08
N LEU A 8 47.41 -67.61 -5.60
CA LEU A 8 48.52 -67.06 -6.39
C LEU A 8 49.67 -68.10 -6.32
N PRO A 9 50.59 -68.26 -7.32
CA PRO A 9 51.58 -67.22 -7.63
C PRO A 9 52.26 -67.20 -9.03
N LEU A 10 53.04 -66.11 -9.23
CA LEU A 10 54.37 -65.97 -9.89
C LEU A 10 54.56 -65.92 -11.43
N ILE A 11 54.68 -64.66 -11.92
CA ILE A 11 55.75 -64.04 -12.74
C ILE A 11 56.35 -64.83 -13.93
N ALA A 12 56.12 -64.29 -15.13
CA ALA A 12 57.10 -64.28 -16.22
C ALA A 12 57.23 -62.85 -16.77
N LEU A 13 58.40 -62.25 -16.53
CA LEU A 13 58.85 -60.97 -17.05
C LEU A 13 59.18 -61.13 -18.54
N ALA A 14 58.44 -60.45 -19.41
CA ALA A 14 58.82 -60.21 -20.79
C ALA A 14 58.70 -58.71 -21.07
N ALA A 15 59.85 -58.05 -21.09
CA ALA A 15 59.99 -56.69 -21.60
C ALA A 15 59.88 -56.71 -23.14
N LEU A 16 58.91 -55.98 -23.71
CA LEU A 16 59.10 -54.95 -24.74
C LEU A 16 57.75 -54.50 -25.29
N ALA A 17 57.34 -53.29 -24.94
CA ALA A 17 56.91 -52.27 -25.89
C ALA A 17 57.00 -50.95 -25.14
N ALA A 18 57.90 -50.08 -25.60
CA ALA A 18 57.97 -48.70 -25.16
C ALA A 18 56.57 -48.09 -25.24
N ALA A 19 56.22 -47.29 -24.23
CA ALA A 19 55.10 -46.35 -24.33
C ALA A 19 55.20 -45.65 -25.70
N PRO A 20 54.08 -45.49 -26.43
CA PRO A 20 54.12 -44.61 -27.57
C PRO A 20 54.64 -43.26 -27.07
N ALA A 21 55.63 -42.70 -27.76
CA ALA A 21 56.06 -41.32 -27.60
C ALA A 21 54.85 -40.43 -27.93
N GLY A 22 54.02 -40.14 -26.93
CA GLY A 22 52.77 -39.41 -27.06
C GLY A 22 52.93 -37.98 -26.62
N GLY A 23 53.49 -37.14 -27.49
CA GLY A 23 53.31 -35.68 -27.56
C GLY A 23 53.74 -34.81 -26.36
N GLN A 24 54.37 -33.67 -26.65
CA GLN A 24 54.54 -32.58 -25.69
C GLN A 24 53.17 -31.90 -25.44
N LEU A 25 52.26 -32.53 -24.69
CA LEU A 25 50.93 -32.00 -24.46
C LEU A 25 50.80 -31.35 -23.08
N MET A 26 50.31 -30.10 -23.04
CA MET A 26 49.73 -29.49 -21.85
C MET A 26 48.31 -30.03 -21.67
N ARG A 27 47.93 -30.29 -20.41
CA ARG A 27 46.58 -30.71 -20.03
C ARG A 27 46.04 -29.76 -18.98
N ILE A 28 44.82 -29.27 -19.15
CA ILE A 28 44.08 -28.55 -18.12
C ILE A 28 42.81 -29.33 -17.83
N TYR A 29 42.60 -29.63 -16.55
CA TYR A 29 41.45 -30.38 -16.07
C TYR A 29 40.57 -29.47 -15.22
N TYR A 30 39.28 -29.49 -15.53
CA TYR A 30 38.20 -28.94 -14.71
C TYR A 30 37.40 -30.14 -14.19
N PRO A 31 37.81 -30.73 -13.04
CA PRO A 31 37.13 -31.89 -12.46
C PRO A 31 35.73 -31.52 -11.97
N ASP A 32 34.82 -32.49 -12.01
CA ASP A 32 33.46 -32.30 -11.50
C ASP A 32 33.41 -32.46 -9.98
N ILE A 33 33.70 -31.35 -9.35
CA ILE A 33 33.68 -31.17 -7.90
C ILE A 33 32.34 -30.60 -7.43
N GLU A 34 31.31 -30.62 -8.28
CA GLU A 34 30.01 -29.99 -8.06
C GLU A 34 30.07 -28.47 -7.87
N GLN A 35 30.19 -27.99 -6.63
CA GLN A 35 30.11 -26.57 -6.31
C GLN A 35 31.50 -25.97 -6.16
N GLY A 36 31.71 -24.84 -6.83
CA GLY A 36 32.91 -24.02 -6.72
C GLY A 36 33.89 -24.24 -7.87
N SER A 37 35.14 -23.83 -7.65
CA SER A 37 36.19 -23.92 -8.66
C SER A 37 37.35 -24.80 -8.22
N ALA A 38 37.84 -25.62 -9.16
CA ALA A 38 39.12 -26.30 -9.09
C ALA A 38 39.63 -26.52 -10.51
N THR A 39 40.88 -26.16 -10.77
CA THR A 39 41.53 -26.30 -12.08
C THR A 39 42.93 -26.87 -11.91
N LEU A 40 43.21 -28.03 -12.53
CA LEU A 40 44.54 -28.66 -12.51
C LEU A 40 45.23 -28.52 -13.86
N VAL A 41 46.33 -27.79 -13.89
CA VAL A 41 47.21 -27.63 -15.07
C VAL A 41 48.39 -28.59 -14.96
N VAL A 42 48.59 -29.44 -15.96
CA VAL A 42 49.70 -30.39 -16.06
C VAL A 42 50.51 -30.10 -17.31
N SER A 43 51.78 -29.73 -17.12
CA SER A 43 52.70 -29.46 -18.23
C SER A 43 53.13 -30.74 -18.96
N PRO A 44 53.72 -30.64 -20.16
CA PRO A 44 54.35 -31.77 -20.85
C PRO A 44 55.43 -32.50 -20.02
N THR A 45 55.99 -31.83 -19.00
CA THR A 45 57.01 -32.42 -18.12
C THR A 45 56.42 -33.20 -16.95
N GLY A 46 55.11 -33.15 -16.75
CA GLY A 46 54.41 -33.76 -15.61
C GLY A 46 54.41 -32.91 -14.34
N ARG A 47 54.99 -31.70 -14.39
CA ARG A 47 54.83 -30.70 -13.31
C ARG A 47 53.44 -30.10 -13.34
N ALA A 48 52.86 -29.85 -12.17
CA ALA A 48 51.46 -29.45 -12.05
C ALA A 48 51.22 -28.23 -11.17
N LEU A 49 50.26 -27.40 -11.59
CA LEU A 49 49.68 -26.30 -10.84
C LEU A 49 48.22 -26.66 -10.53
N LEU A 50 47.83 -26.60 -9.27
CA LEU A 50 46.44 -26.65 -8.85
C LEU A 50 45.97 -25.23 -8.50
N VAL A 51 44.91 -24.75 -9.14
CA VAL A 51 44.25 -23.49 -8.81
C VAL A 51 42.89 -23.83 -8.18
N ASP A 52 42.70 -23.41 -6.94
CA ASP A 52 41.54 -23.72 -6.11
C ASP A 52 41.28 -25.24 -5.93
N ALA A 53 40.32 -25.59 -5.08
CA ALA A 53 40.08 -26.95 -4.60
C ALA A 53 38.59 -27.29 -4.37
N GLY A 54 37.66 -26.40 -4.70
CA GLY A 54 36.23 -26.65 -4.53
C GLY A 54 35.73 -26.62 -3.09
N THR A 55 34.44 -26.88 -2.94
CA THR A 55 33.72 -26.92 -1.65
C THR A 55 34.04 -28.17 -0.81
N GLY A 56 34.13 -27.98 0.51
CA GLY A 56 34.12 -29.03 1.52
C GLY A 56 32.73 -29.28 2.13
N LEU A 57 31.73 -28.46 1.81
CA LEU A 57 30.40 -28.45 2.45
C LEU A 57 29.33 -29.31 1.74
N LYS A 58 29.58 -29.77 0.52
CA LYS A 58 28.64 -30.62 -0.25
C LYS A 58 29.20 -32.00 -0.54
N ASP A 59 28.29 -32.95 -0.76
CA ASP A 59 28.63 -34.20 -1.43
C ASP A 59 29.05 -33.84 -2.86
N VAL A 60 30.20 -34.36 -3.29
CA VAL A 60 30.79 -34.11 -4.60
C VAL A 60 30.85 -35.41 -5.37
N ASP A 61 30.66 -35.35 -6.68
CA ASP A 61 30.80 -36.51 -7.56
C ASP A 61 32.25 -37.00 -7.59
N GLU A 62 33.20 -36.08 -7.61
CA GLU A 62 34.61 -36.36 -7.40
C GLU A 62 35.26 -35.36 -6.42
N SER A 63 35.99 -35.86 -5.42
CA SER A 63 36.81 -34.96 -4.60
C SER A 63 38.13 -34.64 -5.29
N ILE A 64 38.58 -33.39 -5.20
CA ILE A 64 39.80 -32.94 -5.88
C ILE A 64 41.03 -33.76 -5.48
N GLU A 65 41.16 -34.14 -4.21
CA GLU A 65 42.25 -34.98 -3.74
C GLU A 65 42.16 -36.43 -4.27
N GLY A 66 40.95 -36.95 -4.47
CA GLY A 66 40.71 -38.24 -5.12
C GLY A 66 41.13 -38.20 -6.58
N PHE A 67 40.62 -37.20 -7.31
CA PHE A 67 40.92 -36.97 -8.72
C PHE A 67 42.42 -36.85 -9.00
N VAL A 68 43.13 -36.01 -8.23
CA VAL A 68 44.59 -35.85 -8.41
C VAL A 68 45.33 -37.15 -8.09
N ASN A 69 44.90 -37.90 -7.07
CA ASN A 69 45.51 -39.19 -6.74
C ASN A 69 45.30 -40.26 -7.82
N ASP A 70 44.16 -40.23 -8.52
CA ASP A 70 43.90 -41.11 -9.66
C ASP A 70 44.80 -40.76 -10.86
N LEU A 71 45.02 -39.48 -11.12
CA LEU A 71 46.02 -39.03 -12.11
C LEU A 71 47.45 -39.42 -11.72
N ILE A 72 47.77 -39.45 -10.43
CA ILE A 72 49.07 -39.95 -9.92
C ILE A 72 49.19 -41.45 -10.12
N ALA A 73 48.15 -42.22 -9.77
CA ALA A 73 48.12 -43.66 -9.94
C ALA A 73 48.25 -44.06 -11.42
N ALA A 74 47.69 -43.26 -12.32
CA ALA A 74 47.81 -43.43 -13.76
C ALA A 74 49.13 -42.93 -14.37
N GLY A 75 49.96 -42.22 -13.59
CA GLY A 75 51.25 -41.68 -14.02
C GLY A 75 51.16 -40.45 -14.93
N VAL A 76 50.04 -39.71 -14.89
CA VAL A 76 49.87 -38.43 -15.61
C VAL A 76 50.62 -37.31 -14.91
N VAL A 77 50.54 -37.27 -13.59
CA VAL A 77 51.27 -36.34 -12.70
C VAL A 77 51.95 -37.15 -11.61
N THR A 78 53.10 -36.71 -11.09
CA THR A 78 53.76 -37.42 -9.96
C THR A 78 53.53 -36.75 -8.62
N SER A 79 53.36 -35.43 -8.66
CA SER A 79 53.12 -34.57 -7.51
C SER A 79 52.66 -33.19 -7.97
N VAL A 80 52.01 -32.43 -7.10
CA VAL A 80 51.68 -31.02 -7.38
C VAL A 80 52.84 -30.10 -6.98
N ASP A 81 53.23 -29.18 -7.87
CA ASP A 81 54.36 -28.26 -7.70
C ASP A 81 53.93 -26.89 -7.18
N PHE A 82 52.79 -26.40 -7.63
CA PHE A 82 52.25 -25.10 -7.26
C PHE A 82 50.79 -25.26 -6.88
N LEU A 83 50.39 -24.58 -5.81
CA LEU A 83 48.99 -24.44 -5.42
C LEU A 83 48.70 -22.95 -5.39
N VAL A 84 47.56 -22.52 -5.94
CA VAL A 84 47.10 -21.13 -5.89
C VAL A 84 45.68 -21.15 -5.33
N ALA A 85 45.46 -20.45 -4.22
CA ALA A 85 44.12 -20.08 -3.77
C ALA A 85 43.81 -18.68 -4.32
N THR A 86 42.77 -18.56 -5.14
CA THR A 86 42.39 -17.30 -5.78
C THR A 86 41.92 -16.30 -4.74
N HIS A 87 41.00 -16.70 -3.88
CA HIS A 87 40.50 -15.95 -2.72
C HIS A 87 40.08 -16.93 -1.61
N TYR A 88 39.50 -16.44 -0.52
CA TYR A 88 39.25 -17.27 0.68
C TYR A 88 37.80 -17.71 0.88
N ASP A 89 36.95 -17.63 -0.14
CA ASP A 89 35.61 -18.19 -0.05
C ASP A 89 35.60 -19.71 -0.16
N GLU A 90 34.60 -20.30 0.49
CA GLU A 90 34.58 -21.72 0.84
C GLU A 90 34.58 -22.64 -0.38
N ASP A 91 33.91 -22.23 -1.45
CA ASP A 91 33.80 -22.98 -2.69
C ASP A 91 35.09 -22.94 -3.54
N HIS A 92 36.13 -22.23 -3.08
CA HIS A 92 37.45 -22.22 -3.71
C HIS A 92 38.50 -22.92 -2.84
N ILE A 93 38.48 -22.72 -1.52
CA ILE A 93 39.50 -23.26 -0.61
C ILE A 93 39.01 -24.44 0.26
N GLY A 94 37.74 -24.82 0.17
CA GLY A 94 37.06 -25.74 1.08
C GLY A 94 37.76 -27.09 1.25
N ARG A 95 38.31 -27.67 0.17
CA ARG A 95 39.10 -28.93 0.24
C ARG A 95 40.61 -28.75 0.16
N MET A 96 41.11 -27.53 0.15
CA MET A 96 42.53 -27.28 -0.03
C MET A 96 43.37 -27.87 1.14
N GLU A 97 42.82 -27.92 2.36
CA GLU A 97 43.45 -28.64 3.48
C GLU A 97 43.64 -30.14 3.18
N ASN A 98 42.60 -30.80 2.63
CA ASN A 98 42.67 -32.22 2.26
C ASN A 98 43.74 -32.46 1.19
N VAL A 99 43.89 -31.55 0.23
CA VAL A 99 44.95 -31.62 -0.78
C VAL A 99 46.32 -31.62 -0.10
N PHE A 100 46.58 -30.69 0.83
CA PHE A 100 47.85 -30.64 1.57
C PHE A 100 48.16 -31.94 2.34
N GLN A 101 47.12 -32.61 2.86
CA GLN A 101 47.28 -33.82 3.67
C GLN A 101 47.38 -35.11 2.86
N LEU A 102 46.64 -35.21 1.74
CA LEU A 102 46.35 -36.47 1.06
C LEU A 102 46.95 -36.56 -0.35
N VAL A 103 47.31 -35.44 -0.96
CA VAL A 103 47.93 -35.42 -2.30
C VAL A 103 49.45 -35.33 -2.16
N PRO A 104 50.22 -36.18 -2.87
CA PRO A 104 51.66 -36.02 -2.99
C PRO A 104 52.07 -34.65 -3.54
N LEU A 105 52.69 -33.82 -2.71
CA LEU A 105 53.27 -32.53 -3.12
C LEU A 105 54.76 -32.65 -3.40
N ALA A 106 55.25 -31.88 -4.36
CA ALA A 106 56.68 -31.79 -4.62
C ALA A 106 57.41 -31.27 -3.35
N PRO A 107 58.64 -31.72 -3.05
CA PRO A 107 59.39 -31.21 -1.90
C PRO A 107 59.62 -29.69 -1.92
N SER A 108 59.55 -29.08 -3.10
CA SER A 108 59.66 -27.63 -3.33
C SER A 108 58.32 -26.96 -3.60
N ALA A 109 57.19 -27.61 -3.26
CA ALA A 109 55.88 -27.07 -3.55
C ALA A 109 55.64 -25.74 -2.82
N ILE A 110 54.99 -24.81 -3.51
CA ILE A 110 54.66 -23.48 -2.98
C ILE A 110 53.14 -23.32 -3.01
N ALA A 111 52.58 -22.88 -1.89
CA ALA A 111 51.17 -22.54 -1.77
C ALA A 111 51.02 -21.02 -1.84
N TYR A 112 50.56 -20.52 -2.98
CA TYR A 112 50.35 -19.11 -3.25
C TYR A 112 48.93 -18.68 -2.90
N ASP A 113 48.79 -17.45 -2.38
CA ASP A 113 47.50 -16.81 -2.12
C ASP A 113 47.58 -15.28 -2.10
N ARG A 114 46.45 -14.62 -1.83
CA ARG A 114 46.35 -13.16 -1.70
C ARG A 114 46.88 -12.59 -0.38
N GLY A 115 47.35 -13.41 0.56
CA GLY A 115 47.95 -12.98 1.82
C GLY A 115 47.00 -12.31 2.83
N GLU A 116 47.58 -11.54 3.75
CA GLU A 116 46.83 -10.87 4.83
C GLU A 116 46.49 -9.41 4.50
N PHE A 117 46.24 -9.10 3.22
CA PHE A 117 45.78 -7.77 2.82
C PHE A 117 44.35 -7.53 3.33
N GLN A 118 44.19 -6.42 4.06
CA GLN A 118 42.99 -6.07 4.83
C GLN A 118 42.49 -7.23 5.73
N GLN A 119 41.18 -7.34 5.96
CA GLN A 119 40.64 -8.37 6.86
C GLN A 119 40.60 -9.72 6.12
N VAL A 120 41.19 -10.75 6.72
CA VAL A 120 40.99 -12.14 6.30
C VAL A 120 39.70 -12.69 6.91
N PRO A 121 38.99 -13.62 6.26
CA PRO A 121 37.73 -14.15 6.78
C PRO A 121 37.93 -14.93 8.08
N SER A 122 36.93 -14.91 8.96
CA SER A 122 36.92 -15.73 10.19
C SER A 122 36.18 -17.06 9.98
N THR A 123 36.17 -17.59 8.76
CA THR A 123 35.44 -18.81 8.39
C THR A 123 36.23 -20.06 8.80
N PHE A 124 35.52 -21.19 8.95
CA PHE A 124 36.16 -22.49 9.20
C PHE A 124 37.03 -22.90 8.00
N ALA A 125 36.54 -22.72 6.77
CA ALA A 125 37.27 -23.01 5.55
C ALA A 125 38.63 -22.27 5.48
N TYR A 126 38.64 -20.96 5.78
CA TYR A 126 39.89 -20.20 5.84
C TYR A 126 40.81 -20.72 6.95
N SER A 127 40.27 -21.10 8.11
CA SER A 127 41.07 -21.62 9.23
C SER A 127 41.76 -22.95 8.86
N ASP A 128 41.04 -23.86 8.22
CA ASP A 128 41.56 -25.16 7.78
C ASP A 128 42.57 -24.99 6.64
N TYR A 129 42.26 -24.15 5.65
CA TYR A 129 43.20 -23.76 4.60
C TYR A 129 44.49 -23.16 5.17
N ALA A 130 44.39 -22.15 6.04
CA ALA A 130 45.55 -21.45 6.60
C ALA A 130 46.40 -22.40 7.46
N PHE A 131 45.76 -23.32 8.19
CA PHE A 131 46.46 -24.37 8.93
C PHE A 131 47.24 -25.31 8.00
N GLY A 132 46.57 -25.85 6.98
CA GLY A 132 47.17 -26.74 5.99
C GLY A 132 48.31 -26.06 5.22
N ALA A 133 48.03 -24.92 4.58
CA ALA A 133 49.01 -24.13 3.84
C ALA A 133 50.20 -23.72 4.72
N GLY A 134 49.97 -23.39 6.00
CA GLY A 134 51.02 -23.03 6.96
C GLY A 134 51.97 -24.17 7.34
N GLN A 135 51.62 -25.44 7.09
CA GLN A 135 52.55 -26.57 7.18
C GLN A 135 53.45 -26.70 5.95
N HIS A 136 53.16 -25.93 4.90
CA HIS A 136 53.89 -25.87 3.64
C HIS A 136 54.46 -24.47 3.40
N ASN A 137 55.07 -24.25 2.24
CA ASN A 137 55.63 -22.94 1.89
C ASN A 137 54.53 -21.97 1.42
N ARG A 138 53.67 -21.52 2.36
CA ARG A 138 52.64 -20.50 2.10
C ARG A 138 53.29 -19.15 1.79
N THR A 139 52.96 -18.57 0.64
CA THR A 139 53.55 -17.33 0.14
C THR A 139 52.47 -16.44 -0.46
N THR A 140 52.36 -15.18 0.00
CA THR A 140 51.55 -14.19 -0.71
C THR A 140 52.16 -13.92 -2.08
N VAL A 141 51.38 -14.13 -3.14
CA VAL A 141 51.90 -14.03 -4.49
C VAL A 141 51.99 -12.56 -4.94
N PRO A 142 53.14 -12.08 -5.41
CA PRO A 142 53.22 -10.75 -6.00
C PRO A 142 52.52 -10.70 -7.36
N VAL A 143 51.90 -9.57 -7.69
CA VAL A 143 51.40 -9.29 -9.04
C VAL A 143 52.54 -9.38 -10.07
N CYS A 144 52.24 -9.78 -11.31
CA CYS A 144 53.21 -10.07 -12.37
C CYS A 144 54.14 -11.28 -12.15
N THR A 145 53.92 -12.09 -11.11
CA THR A 145 54.71 -13.33 -10.90
C THR A 145 54.50 -14.32 -12.04
N VAL A 146 55.58 -14.96 -12.51
CA VAL A 146 55.51 -16.02 -13.52
C VAL A 146 55.92 -17.35 -12.89
N LEU A 147 55.01 -18.32 -12.91
CA LEU A 147 55.24 -19.70 -12.49
C LEU A 147 55.65 -20.51 -13.71
N ASP A 148 56.89 -21.02 -13.72
CA ASP A 148 57.39 -21.90 -14.77
C ASP A 148 57.08 -23.36 -14.41
N LEU A 149 56.14 -23.98 -15.14
CA LEU A 149 55.79 -25.39 -15.01
C LEU A 149 56.69 -26.29 -15.86
N GLY A 150 57.61 -25.74 -16.65
CA GLY A 150 58.50 -26.51 -17.51
C GLY A 150 57.82 -26.99 -18.80
N GLY A 151 58.64 -27.43 -19.76
CA GLY A 151 58.13 -27.89 -21.06
C GLY A 151 57.57 -26.77 -21.95
N GLY A 152 57.78 -25.51 -21.59
CA GLY A 152 57.24 -24.34 -22.29
C GLY A 152 55.92 -23.81 -21.71
N VAL A 153 55.42 -24.40 -20.61
CA VAL A 153 54.19 -23.95 -19.95
C VAL A 153 54.52 -22.97 -18.83
N THR A 154 53.88 -21.80 -18.83
CA THR A 154 53.97 -20.80 -17.76
C THR A 154 52.60 -20.36 -17.28
N ALA A 155 52.45 -20.01 -16.00
CA ALA A 155 51.27 -19.33 -15.48
C ALA A 155 51.67 -17.96 -14.92
N LYS A 156 51.20 -16.87 -15.53
CA LYS A 156 51.51 -15.49 -15.10
C LYS A 156 50.36 -14.91 -14.29
N VAL A 157 50.68 -14.32 -13.15
CA VAL A 157 49.74 -13.63 -12.27
C VAL A 157 49.47 -12.22 -12.79
N TYR A 158 48.19 -11.88 -12.96
CA TYR A 158 47.78 -10.56 -13.47
C TYR A 158 47.13 -9.68 -12.42
N THR A 159 46.37 -10.25 -11.48
CA THR A 159 45.72 -9.48 -10.41
C THR A 159 45.97 -10.11 -9.06
N VAL A 160 46.16 -9.30 -8.01
CA VAL A 160 46.16 -9.72 -6.60
C VAL A 160 45.67 -8.55 -5.75
N ASN A 161 44.63 -8.73 -4.92
CA ASN A 161 44.12 -7.67 -4.02
C ASN A 161 43.80 -6.33 -4.73
N GLY A 162 43.27 -6.37 -5.96
CA GLY A 162 43.03 -5.16 -6.78
C GLY A 162 44.29 -4.53 -7.41
N GLU A 163 45.50 -5.02 -7.12
CA GLU A 163 46.70 -4.65 -7.88
C GLU A 163 46.70 -5.35 -9.24
N VAL A 164 46.89 -4.58 -10.32
CA VAL A 164 46.87 -5.08 -11.70
C VAL A 164 48.26 -5.01 -12.33
N CYS A 165 48.71 -6.10 -12.96
CA CYS A 165 50.02 -6.19 -13.55
C CYS A 165 50.20 -5.20 -14.71
N GLY A 166 50.99 -4.15 -14.51
CA GLY A 166 51.24 -3.15 -15.54
C GLY A 166 50.29 -1.95 -15.50
N ASP A 167 49.37 -1.89 -14.54
CA ASP A 167 48.40 -0.81 -14.38
C ASP A 167 48.37 -0.22 -12.96
N SER A 168 47.55 0.80 -12.75
CA SER A 168 47.27 1.37 -11.44
C SER A 168 46.36 0.44 -10.61
N PRO A 169 46.56 0.32 -9.29
CA PRO A 169 45.68 -0.48 -8.45
C PRO A 169 44.24 0.04 -8.43
N VAL A 170 43.29 -0.88 -8.39
CA VAL A 170 41.87 -0.60 -8.16
C VAL A 170 41.60 -0.62 -6.65
N ASP A 171 40.89 0.40 -6.14
CA ASP A 171 40.50 0.43 -4.73
C ASP A 171 39.34 -0.53 -4.49
N ILE A 172 39.60 -1.55 -3.68
CA ILE A 172 38.63 -2.59 -3.30
C ILE A 172 38.19 -2.48 -1.84
N SER A 173 38.63 -1.44 -1.12
CA SER A 173 38.48 -1.34 0.35
C SER A 173 37.06 -1.21 0.87
N THR A 174 36.12 -0.77 0.04
CA THR A 174 34.70 -0.59 0.38
C THR A 174 33.78 -1.55 -0.36
N ALA A 175 34.31 -2.52 -1.10
CA ALA A 175 33.51 -3.43 -1.90
C ALA A 175 32.67 -4.38 -1.03
N SER A 176 31.43 -4.64 -1.44
CA SER A 176 30.47 -5.48 -0.69
C SER A 176 30.86 -6.98 -0.69
N GLN A 177 31.64 -7.41 -1.70
CA GLN A 177 32.17 -8.78 -1.84
C GLN A 177 33.69 -8.74 -1.91
N PHE A 178 34.32 -8.34 -0.80
CA PHE A 178 35.76 -8.09 -0.73
C PHE A 178 36.63 -9.26 -1.20
N GLU A 179 36.32 -10.51 -0.83
CA GLU A 179 37.14 -11.67 -1.22
C GLU A 179 37.17 -11.87 -2.74
N ASN A 180 36.01 -11.81 -3.38
CA ASN A 180 35.86 -11.87 -4.85
C ASN A 180 36.67 -10.78 -5.56
N ASN A 181 36.59 -9.54 -5.08
CA ASN A 181 37.41 -8.41 -5.55
C ASN A 181 38.92 -8.62 -5.37
N ALA A 182 39.33 -9.42 -4.39
CA ALA A 182 40.73 -9.63 -4.04
C ALA A 182 41.36 -10.83 -4.77
N SER A 183 40.61 -11.50 -5.66
CA SER A 183 41.02 -12.69 -6.40
C SER A 183 42.42 -12.60 -7.05
N VAL A 184 43.20 -13.66 -6.88
CA VAL A 184 44.44 -13.90 -7.64
C VAL A 184 44.06 -14.44 -9.03
N THR A 185 44.48 -13.74 -10.10
CA THR A 185 44.19 -14.18 -11.47
C THR A 185 45.43 -14.62 -12.23
N LEU A 186 45.26 -15.57 -13.15
CA LEU A 186 46.33 -16.23 -13.90
C LEU A 186 46.01 -16.28 -15.40
N VAL A 187 47.05 -16.15 -16.22
CA VAL A 187 47.03 -16.59 -17.62
C VAL A 187 48.04 -17.72 -17.78
N VAL A 188 47.56 -18.89 -18.18
CA VAL A 188 48.38 -20.06 -18.47
C VAL A 188 48.72 -20.07 -19.95
N THR A 189 50.00 -20.06 -20.30
CA THR A 189 50.48 -20.04 -21.68
C THR A 189 51.25 -21.31 -22.02
N TYR A 190 50.99 -21.87 -23.20
CA TYR A 190 51.82 -22.89 -23.83
C TYR A 190 51.94 -22.64 -25.33
N GLY A 191 53.11 -22.20 -25.78
CA GLY A 191 53.30 -21.80 -27.18
C GLY A 191 52.38 -20.62 -27.53
N ASP A 192 51.51 -20.85 -28.51
CA ASP A 192 50.51 -19.91 -28.97
C ASP A 192 49.20 -20.02 -28.18
N VAL A 193 49.04 -21.03 -27.31
CA VAL A 193 47.80 -21.22 -26.54
C VAL A 193 47.83 -20.48 -25.21
N ASP A 194 46.77 -19.73 -24.88
CA ASP A 194 46.60 -19.08 -23.59
C ASP A 194 45.20 -19.20 -22.95
N VAL A 195 45.19 -19.34 -21.63
CA VAL A 195 43.99 -19.66 -20.85
C VAL A 195 43.90 -18.74 -19.63
N TRP A 196 42.81 -17.98 -19.57
CA TRP A 196 42.47 -17.15 -18.42
C TRP A 196 41.84 -17.99 -17.29
N ILE A 197 42.30 -17.76 -16.06
CA ILE A 197 41.73 -18.28 -14.82
C ILE A 197 41.61 -17.12 -13.82
N GLY A 198 40.38 -16.67 -13.55
CA GLY A 198 40.14 -15.47 -12.75
C GLY A 198 39.56 -15.68 -11.35
N GLY A 199 39.21 -16.92 -10.98
CA GLY A 199 38.43 -17.16 -9.77
C GLY A 199 37.14 -16.34 -9.81
N ASP A 200 36.88 -15.58 -8.75
CA ASP A 200 35.65 -14.79 -8.63
C ASP A 200 35.90 -13.30 -8.87
N LEU A 201 36.88 -12.95 -9.71
CA LEU A 201 37.18 -11.56 -10.04
C LEU A 201 35.93 -10.80 -10.52
N THR A 202 35.74 -9.58 -10.02
CA THR A 202 34.54 -8.77 -10.25
C THR A 202 34.81 -7.54 -11.12
N GLY A 203 33.75 -7.10 -11.80
CA GLY A 203 33.78 -6.07 -12.83
C GLY A 203 32.54 -5.17 -12.91
N ASN A 204 31.58 -5.29 -11.99
CA ASN A 204 30.29 -4.59 -12.09
C ASN A 204 29.95 -3.70 -10.86
N PRO A 205 30.34 -2.42 -10.88
CA PRO A 205 30.06 -1.47 -9.80
C PRO A 205 28.59 -1.29 -9.43
N ALA A 206 27.66 -1.51 -10.37
CA ALA A 206 26.23 -1.44 -10.09
C ALA A 206 25.75 -2.50 -9.07
N LYS A 207 26.56 -3.52 -8.80
CA LYS A 207 26.30 -4.56 -7.79
C LYS A 207 27.09 -4.35 -6.48
N GLY A 208 27.73 -3.18 -6.30
CA GLY A 208 28.46 -2.83 -5.08
C GLY A 208 29.86 -3.43 -4.97
N VAL A 209 30.40 -3.98 -6.06
CA VAL A 209 31.78 -4.51 -6.17
C VAL A 209 32.67 -3.54 -6.95
N ALA A 210 33.99 -3.63 -6.85
CA ALA A 210 34.88 -2.80 -7.69
C ALA A 210 35.02 -3.38 -9.10
N ASP A 211 35.29 -2.52 -10.10
CA ASP A 211 35.63 -2.94 -11.46
C ASP A 211 37.12 -3.27 -11.60
N VAL A 212 37.50 -4.49 -11.25
CA VAL A 212 38.88 -4.98 -11.38
C VAL A 212 39.08 -5.69 -12.73
N GLU A 213 38.03 -6.26 -13.29
CA GLU A 213 38.05 -6.90 -14.60
C GLU A 213 38.49 -5.97 -15.72
N THR A 214 37.94 -4.76 -15.85
CA THR A 214 38.28 -3.85 -16.97
C THR A 214 39.78 -3.55 -17.09
N PRO A 215 40.48 -3.07 -16.04
CA PRO A 215 41.91 -2.83 -16.15
C PRO A 215 42.72 -4.12 -16.33
N THR A 216 42.27 -5.25 -15.77
CA THR A 216 42.99 -6.52 -15.96
C THR A 216 42.85 -7.07 -17.37
N GLY A 217 41.64 -7.05 -17.95
CA GLY A 217 41.36 -7.49 -19.32
C GLY A 217 42.26 -6.77 -20.32
N PHE A 218 42.48 -5.47 -20.12
CA PHE A 218 43.40 -4.71 -20.97
C PHE A 218 44.85 -5.18 -20.92
N GLN A 219 45.34 -5.58 -19.74
CA GLN A 219 46.72 -6.02 -19.60
C GLN A 219 46.93 -7.44 -20.14
N VAL A 220 45.85 -8.23 -20.15
CA VAL A 220 45.82 -9.60 -20.65
C VAL A 220 45.65 -9.63 -22.16
N MET A 221 44.72 -8.82 -22.68
CA MET A 221 44.23 -8.82 -24.06
C MET A 221 43.61 -10.18 -24.43
N ASP A 222 43.71 -10.54 -25.71
CA ASP A 222 43.19 -11.79 -26.29
C ASP A 222 43.64 -13.03 -25.52
N VAL A 223 42.73 -13.98 -25.32
CA VAL A 223 43.03 -15.32 -24.80
C VAL A 223 42.20 -16.36 -25.51
N ASP A 224 42.72 -17.57 -25.73
CA ASP A 224 41.93 -18.62 -26.39
C ASP A 224 40.75 -19.14 -25.54
N VAL A 225 40.99 -19.29 -24.24
CA VAL A 225 40.04 -19.92 -23.32
C VAL A 225 39.81 -19.09 -22.07
N TYR A 226 38.55 -18.73 -21.86
CA TYR A 226 38.06 -17.99 -20.70
C TYR A 226 37.44 -18.94 -19.66
N THR A 227 38.09 -19.13 -18.52
CA THR A 227 37.41 -19.72 -17.35
C THR A 227 36.53 -18.64 -16.73
N VAL A 228 35.21 -18.85 -16.74
CA VAL A 228 34.20 -17.83 -16.40
C VAL A 228 34.37 -17.36 -14.96
N ASN A 229 34.46 -16.05 -14.77
CA ASN A 229 34.67 -15.47 -13.44
C ASN A 229 33.40 -15.59 -12.60
N HIS A 230 33.55 -15.93 -11.33
CA HIS A 230 32.46 -15.96 -10.34
C HIS A 230 31.26 -16.80 -10.80
N HIS A 231 31.58 -17.92 -11.45
CA HIS A 231 30.61 -18.93 -11.90
C HIS A 231 29.49 -18.38 -12.82
N GLY A 232 29.67 -17.19 -13.39
CA GLY A 232 28.66 -16.47 -14.19
C GLY A 232 27.71 -15.57 -13.38
N SER A 233 28.18 -14.99 -12.27
CA SER A 233 27.46 -14.00 -11.46
C SER A 233 27.31 -12.64 -12.15
N GLU A 234 26.30 -11.85 -11.76
CA GLU A 234 26.12 -10.49 -12.30
C GLU A 234 27.20 -9.50 -11.86
N THR A 235 28.04 -9.87 -10.89
CA THR A 235 29.13 -9.03 -10.39
C THR A 235 30.38 -9.10 -11.29
N SER A 236 30.45 -10.02 -12.25
CA SER A 236 31.61 -10.31 -13.10
C SER A 236 31.27 -10.33 -14.59
N SER A 237 32.25 -10.73 -15.41
CA SER A 237 32.18 -10.86 -16.87
C SER A 237 31.65 -9.59 -17.55
N ASN A 238 32.18 -8.42 -17.16
CA ASN A 238 31.74 -7.17 -17.74
C ASN A 238 32.08 -7.09 -19.26
N GLN A 239 31.35 -6.24 -19.99
CA GLN A 239 31.49 -6.19 -21.45
C GLN A 239 32.88 -5.75 -21.92
N SER A 240 33.52 -4.82 -21.22
CA SER A 240 34.85 -4.32 -21.58
C SER A 240 35.89 -5.42 -21.49
N PHE A 241 35.88 -6.16 -20.38
CA PHE A 241 36.76 -7.30 -20.15
C PHE A 241 36.57 -8.40 -21.19
N LEU A 242 35.33 -8.78 -21.49
CA LEU A 242 35.05 -9.79 -22.54
C LEU A 242 35.48 -9.31 -23.93
N SER A 243 35.34 -8.01 -24.21
CA SER A 243 35.76 -7.41 -25.48
C SER A 243 37.28 -7.28 -25.63
N ASP A 244 38.02 -7.24 -24.52
CA ASP A 244 39.49 -7.31 -24.53
C ASP A 244 39.96 -8.77 -24.67
N LEU A 245 39.31 -9.71 -23.96
CA LEU A 245 39.68 -11.13 -23.94
C LEU A 245 39.35 -11.91 -25.22
N LYS A 246 38.22 -11.62 -25.87
CA LYS A 246 37.79 -12.23 -27.16
C LYS A 246 37.95 -13.76 -27.29
N ALA A 247 37.76 -14.48 -26.20
CA ALA A 247 37.98 -15.93 -26.18
C ALA A 247 37.09 -16.71 -27.14
N GLU A 248 37.65 -17.77 -27.75
CA GLU A 248 36.92 -18.75 -28.57
C GLU A 248 36.11 -19.73 -27.72
N VAL A 249 36.55 -19.99 -26.49
CA VAL A 249 35.93 -20.95 -25.59
C VAL A 249 35.73 -20.34 -24.21
N ALA A 250 34.54 -20.50 -23.65
CA ALA A 250 34.22 -20.19 -22.26
C ALA A 250 33.93 -21.49 -21.49
N ILE A 251 34.55 -21.67 -20.32
CA ILE A 251 34.36 -22.83 -19.44
C ILE A 251 33.81 -22.35 -18.10
N ASN A 252 32.65 -22.87 -17.72
CA ASN A 252 31.93 -22.46 -16.53
C ASN A 252 31.75 -23.63 -15.56
N GLN A 253 32.24 -23.47 -14.32
CA GLN A 253 32.14 -24.46 -13.24
C GLN A 253 30.94 -24.09 -12.34
N ASN A 254 29.98 -25.00 -12.18
CA ASN A 254 28.75 -24.80 -11.40
C ASN A 254 28.20 -26.14 -10.92
N SER A 255 27.32 -26.11 -9.92
CA SER A 255 26.58 -27.29 -9.42
C SER A 255 25.11 -27.26 -9.82
N ILE A 256 24.49 -28.44 -9.96
CA ILE A 256 23.03 -28.59 -10.16
C ILE A 256 22.20 -28.09 -8.95
N GLU A 257 22.78 -28.10 -7.75
CA GLU A 257 22.15 -27.61 -6.51
C GLU A 257 22.64 -26.19 -6.12
N ASN A 258 22.91 -25.35 -7.12
CA ASN A 258 23.41 -23.99 -6.90
C ASN A 258 22.30 -23.02 -6.46
N ASN A 259 22.24 -22.70 -5.16
CA ASN A 259 21.25 -21.76 -4.61
C ASN A 259 21.56 -20.28 -4.90
N PHE A 260 22.69 -19.95 -5.53
CA PHE A 260 23.06 -18.57 -5.87
C PHE A 260 22.45 -18.10 -7.21
N GLY A 261 21.85 -19.02 -7.97
CA GLY A 261 21.31 -18.74 -9.30
C GLY A 261 22.42 -18.40 -10.30
N HIS A 262 23.52 -19.15 -10.29
CA HIS A 262 24.61 -19.02 -11.26
C HIS A 262 24.68 -20.28 -12.16
N PRO A 263 25.02 -20.12 -13.46
CA PRO A 263 25.25 -18.84 -14.13
C PRO A 263 23.95 -18.08 -14.38
N ARG A 264 24.03 -16.75 -14.41
CA ARG A 264 22.89 -15.88 -14.74
C ARG A 264 22.69 -15.83 -16.25
N ALA A 265 21.45 -15.94 -16.73
CA ALA A 265 21.14 -15.92 -18.16
C ALA A 265 21.68 -14.65 -18.86
N THR A 266 21.67 -13.51 -18.18
CA THR A 266 22.21 -12.23 -18.66
C THR A 266 23.71 -12.27 -18.92
N ILE A 267 24.46 -13.05 -18.14
CA ILE A 267 25.91 -13.21 -18.25
C ILE A 267 26.25 -14.18 -19.37
N VAL A 268 25.58 -15.32 -19.43
CA VAL A 268 25.74 -16.29 -20.53
C VAL A 268 25.43 -15.63 -21.87
N SER A 269 24.34 -14.86 -21.95
CA SER A 269 23.97 -14.11 -23.16
C SER A 269 25.03 -13.10 -23.57
N ARG A 270 25.63 -12.39 -22.59
CA ARG A 270 26.70 -11.41 -22.87
C ARG A 270 27.95 -12.06 -23.42
N ILE A 271 28.35 -13.20 -22.85
CA ILE A 271 29.50 -13.98 -23.33
C ILE A 271 29.25 -14.45 -24.76
N LEU A 272 28.10 -15.08 -25.03
CA LEU A 272 27.75 -15.57 -26.37
C LEU A 272 27.56 -14.44 -27.39
N ALA A 273 27.14 -13.26 -26.97
CA ALA A 273 27.00 -12.10 -27.84
C ALA A 273 28.33 -11.39 -28.14
N THR A 274 29.37 -11.64 -27.37
CA THR A 274 30.70 -11.03 -27.58
C THR A 274 31.48 -11.88 -28.59
N PRO A 275 31.79 -11.36 -29.79
CA PRO A 275 32.52 -12.13 -30.78
C PRO A 275 33.94 -12.45 -30.31
N SER A 276 34.36 -13.70 -30.51
CA SER A 276 35.75 -14.12 -30.38
C SER A 276 36.65 -13.44 -31.42
N THR A 277 37.95 -13.70 -31.37
CA THR A 277 38.92 -13.18 -32.36
C THR A 277 38.62 -13.65 -33.79
N SER A 278 37.92 -14.78 -33.95
CA SER A 278 37.39 -15.25 -35.24
C SER A 278 36.13 -14.51 -35.73
N GLY A 279 35.55 -13.63 -34.92
CA GLY A 279 34.28 -12.95 -35.17
C GLY A 279 33.04 -13.84 -34.99
N GLN A 280 33.20 -15.06 -34.44
CA GLN A 280 32.10 -15.96 -34.08
C GLN A 280 31.82 -15.90 -32.57
N PRO A 281 30.59 -16.21 -32.12
CA PRO A 281 30.30 -16.45 -30.71
C PRO A 281 31.27 -17.48 -30.11
N PRO A 282 31.69 -17.31 -28.85
CA PRO A 282 32.44 -18.35 -28.14
C PRO A 282 31.59 -19.61 -27.98
N LEU A 283 32.25 -20.76 -27.91
CA LEU A 283 31.60 -21.97 -27.44
C LEU A 283 31.56 -21.99 -25.93
N PHE A 284 30.39 -22.17 -25.36
CA PHE A 284 30.19 -22.16 -23.92
C PHE A 284 30.03 -23.59 -23.39
N PHE A 285 31.01 -24.05 -22.60
CA PHE A 285 30.98 -25.34 -21.93
C PHE A 285 30.60 -25.13 -20.47
N GLN A 286 29.56 -25.83 -20.06
CA GLN A 286 29.04 -25.76 -18.70
C GLN A 286 29.17 -27.13 -18.06
N GLN A 287 29.81 -27.17 -16.90
CA GLN A 287 30.07 -28.40 -16.17
C GLN A 287 28.77 -29.08 -15.75
N ASN A 288 28.00 -28.46 -14.85
CA ASN A 288 26.66 -28.95 -14.44
C ASN A 288 25.60 -27.88 -14.77
N PRO A 289 24.33 -28.26 -15.01
CA PRO A 289 23.31 -27.38 -15.59
C PRO A 289 22.91 -26.16 -14.75
N GLY A 290 23.40 -26.00 -13.52
CA GLY A 290 23.02 -24.90 -12.62
C GLY A 290 21.60 -25.06 -12.06
N ASP A 291 21.02 -23.99 -11.49
CA ASP A 291 19.62 -23.98 -11.04
C ASP A 291 18.67 -24.31 -12.21
N PRO A 292 17.89 -25.40 -12.16
CA PRO A 292 16.96 -25.79 -13.22
C PRO A 292 15.88 -24.75 -13.55
N ALA A 293 15.61 -23.80 -12.64
CA ALA A 293 14.58 -22.77 -12.81
C ALA A 293 15.03 -21.57 -13.67
N ASP A 294 16.34 -21.30 -13.76
CA ASP A 294 16.91 -20.11 -14.45
C ASP A 294 17.55 -20.46 -15.81
N ASN A 295 18.10 -21.67 -15.97
CA ASN A 295 18.91 -22.02 -17.17
C ASN A 295 18.15 -22.80 -18.27
N ARG A 296 16.86 -23.12 -18.09
CA ARG A 296 16.07 -23.95 -19.05
C ARG A 296 14.87 -23.25 -19.67
N SER A 297 14.64 -21.97 -19.39
CA SER A 297 13.50 -21.20 -19.92
C SER A 297 13.77 -20.60 -21.32
N ASP A 298 15.02 -20.54 -21.77
CA ASP A 298 15.39 -20.14 -23.13
C ASP A 298 15.85 -21.35 -23.98
N ASP A 299 14.88 -21.97 -24.67
CA ASP A 299 15.09 -23.06 -25.64
C ASP A 299 16.06 -22.66 -26.79
N SER A 300 16.38 -21.38 -26.97
CA SER A 300 17.30 -20.90 -28.01
C SER A 300 18.78 -20.98 -27.60
N LEU A 301 19.09 -20.86 -26.30
CA LEU A 301 20.46 -20.97 -25.76
C LEU A 301 20.90 -22.42 -25.54
N ALA A 302 19.96 -23.34 -25.37
CA ALA A 302 20.21 -24.78 -25.15
C ALA A 302 21.00 -25.46 -26.29
N THR A 303 21.07 -24.86 -27.48
CA THR A 303 21.87 -25.38 -28.60
C THR A 303 23.30 -24.85 -28.66
N ALA A 304 23.62 -23.79 -27.92
CA ALA A 304 24.93 -23.15 -27.86
C ALA A 304 25.74 -23.51 -26.60
N ILE A 305 25.08 -24.12 -25.60
CA ILE A 305 25.68 -24.58 -24.34
C ILE A 305 25.95 -26.07 -24.44
N ALA A 306 27.20 -26.46 -24.19
CA ALA A 306 27.58 -27.87 -24.05
C ALA A 306 27.44 -28.28 -22.58
N ASP A 307 26.44 -29.10 -22.26
CA ASP A 307 26.23 -29.69 -20.94
C ASP A 307 27.13 -30.92 -20.75
N CYS A 308 27.97 -30.90 -19.72
CA CYS A 308 29.02 -31.89 -19.49
C CYS A 308 28.70 -32.89 -18.36
N ASP A 309 27.66 -32.64 -17.55
CA ASP A 309 27.28 -33.32 -16.29
C ASP A 309 27.39 -34.86 -16.39
N ASP A 310 26.65 -35.47 -17.33
CA ASP A 310 26.66 -36.93 -17.53
C ASP A 310 27.68 -37.43 -18.56
N ALA A 311 28.47 -36.54 -19.16
CA ALA A 311 29.29 -36.88 -20.32
C ALA A 311 30.65 -37.45 -19.92
N ALA A 312 31.00 -38.60 -20.49
CA ALA A 312 32.27 -39.25 -20.21
C ALA A 312 33.45 -38.42 -20.73
N ALA A 313 34.53 -38.31 -19.93
CA ALA A 313 35.79 -37.65 -20.27
C ALA A 313 36.52 -38.20 -21.54
N GLY A 314 35.99 -39.26 -22.16
CA GLY A 314 36.48 -39.81 -23.42
C GLY A 314 37.73 -40.69 -23.28
N GLU A 315 38.72 -40.53 -24.16
CA GLU A 315 40.01 -41.26 -24.11
C GLU A 315 40.98 -40.73 -23.03
N VAL A 316 40.53 -39.78 -22.19
CA VAL A 316 41.30 -39.14 -21.13
C VAL A 316 40.76 -39.55 -19.76
N ILE A 317 41.62 -39.52 -18.74
CA ILE A 317 41.27 -39.88 -17.36
C ILE A 317 40.42 -38.77 -16.73
N GLY A 318 39.24 -39.13 -16.23
CA GLY A 318 38.28 -38.30 -15.50
C GLY A 318 36.95 -39.04 -15.31
N LEU A 319 36.18 -38.69 -14.29
CA LEU A 319 34.79 -39.15 -14.13
C LEU A 319 33.86 -38.43 -15.14
N PRO A 320 32.60 -38.89 -15.32
CA PRO A 320 31.57 -38.08 -15.97
C PRO A 320 31.55 -36.65 -15.40
N GLY A 321 31.27 -35.63 -16.22
CA GLY A 321 31.30 -34.23 -15.78
C GLY A 321 32.65 -33.52 -15.92
N THR A 322 33.77 -34.26 -16.03
CA THR A 322 35.11 -33.65 -16.14
C THR A 322 35.38 -33.06 -17.52
N ILE A 323 35.69 -31.77 -17.58
CA ILE A 323 36.13 -31.08 -18.82
C ILE A 323 37.66 -31.10 -18.91
N VAL A 324 38.20 -31.48 -20.07
CA VAL A 324 39.65 -31.55 -20.30
C VAL A 324 40.07 -30.78 -21.55
N LEU A 325 41.00 -29.84 -21.37
CA LEU A 325 41.71 -29.18 -22.45
C LEU A 325 43.05 -29.87 -22.71
N LEU A 326 43.29 -30.27 -23.96
CA LEU A 326 44.57 -30.83 -24.42
C LEU A 326 45.18 -29.90 -25.48
N SER A 327 46.41 -29.43 -25.25
CA SER A 327 47.12 -28.52 -26.16
C SER A 327 48.50 -29.03 -26.52
N ASP A 328 48.87 -28.91 -27.80
CA ASP A 328 50.24 -29.13 -28.30
C ASP A 328 51.09 -27.86 -28.40
N GLY A 329 50.51 -26.73 -27.98
CA GLY A 329 51.12 -25.41 -27.98
C GLY A 329 50.88 -24.61 -29.26
N THR A 330 50.15 -25.15 -30.22
CA THR A 330 49.71 -24.43 -31.44
C THR A 330 48.22 -24.59 -31.73
N SER A 331 47.59 -25.55 -31.06
CA SER A 331 46.15 -25.82 -31.13
C SER A 331 45.71 -26.52 -29.85
N TYR A 332 44.42 -26.46 -29.55
CA TYR A 332 43.84 -27.15 -28.41
C TYR A 332 42.52 -27.86 -28.74
N ARG A 333 42.15 -28.81 -27.88
CA ARG A 333 40.90 -29.57 -27.97
C ARG A 333 40.25 -29.66 -26.59
N ILE A 334 38.93 -29.54 -26.57
CA ILE A 334 38.10 -29.73 -25.38
C ILE A 334 37.43 -31.12 -25.43
N HIS A 335 37.47 -31.84 -24.32
CA HIS A 335 36.87 -33.17 -24.11
C HIS A 335 35.92 -33.13 -22.90
N GLY A 336 34.89 -34.00 -22.90
CA GLY A 336 34.03 -34.22 -21.72
C GLY A 336 32.53 -33.93 -21.90
N CYS A 337 32.05 -33.41 -23.04
CA CYS A 337 30.68 -32.84 -23.13
C CYS A 337 29.83 -33.34 -24.32
N GLY A 338 30.03 -34.58 -24.77
CA GLY A 338 29.24 -35.17 -25.88
C GLY A 338 29.48 -34.56 -27.29
N ILE A 339 30.23 -33.46 -27.38
CA ILE A 339 30.66 -32.82 -28.63
C ILE A 339 31.86 -33.59 -29.20
N ALA A 340 31.85 -33.84 -30.52
CA ALA A 340 33.01 -34.43 -31.20
C ALA A 340 34.22 -33.51 -31.01
N ALA A 341 35.34 -34.04 -30.49
CA ALA A 341 36.56 -33.28 -30.16
C ALA A 341 36.92 -32.29 -31.27
N THR A 342 36.55 -31.03 -31.08
CA THR A 342 36.76 -29.95 -32.04
C THR A 342 38.14 -29.37 -31.76
N ALA A 343 38.95 -29.22 -32.81
CA ALA A 343 40.27 -28.63 -32.70
C ALA A 343 40.16 -27.14 -33.02
N PHE A 344 40.57 -26.30 -32.08
CA PHE A 344 40.65 -24.86 -32.23
C PHE A 344 42.10 -24.49 -32.60
N PRO A 345 42.32 -23.70 -33.68
CA PRO A 345 43.62 -23.09 -33.90
C PRO A 345 43.89 -22.11 -32.76
N ALA A 346 45.11 -22.10 -32.23
CA ALA A 346 45.54 -20.99 -31.38
C ALA A 346 45.68 -19.73 -32.23
N ASP A 347 45.34 -18.56 -31.68
CA ASP A 347 45.74 -17.29 -32.28
C ASP A 347 47.26 -17.07 -32.10
N ALA A 348 47.83 -15.90 -32.43
CA ALA A 348 49.29 -15.73 -32.51
C ALA A 348 50.02 -15.67 -31.14
N GLY A 349 49.41 -16.12 -30.05
CA GLY A 349 50.02 -16.22 -28.72
C GLY A 349 49.94 -14.93 -27.89
N PRO A 350 50.16 -15.02 -26.56
CA PRO A 350 49.77 -13.99 -25.61
C PRO A 350 50.45 -12.64 -25.89
N GLY A 351 49.63 -11.63 -26.13
CA GLY A 351 50.08 -10.26 -26.36
C GLY A 351 50.80 -10.03 -27.70
N THR A 352 50.65 -10.90 -28.70
CA THR A 352 51.09 -10.55 -30.06
C THR A 352 50.16 -9.51 -30.67
N ILE A 353 50.57 -8.25 -30.54
CA ILE A 353 49.95 -7.11 -31.18
C ILE A 353 50.04 -7.26 -32.70
N GLY A 354 49.05 -7.91 -33.30
CA GLY A 354 48.58 -7.49 -34.61
C GLY A 354 48.31 -5.99 -34.55
N ASP A 355 48.55 -5.26 -35.63
CA ASP A 355 48.07 -3.88 -35.75
C ASP A 355 46.58 -3.91 -35.42
N TYR A 356 46.19 -3.43 -34.25
CA TYR A 356 44.81 -3.55 -33.75
C TYR A 356 44.07 -2.24 -34.04
N PRO A 357 42.74 -2.29 -34.25
CA PRO A 357 41.94 -1.09 -34.27
C PRO A 357 42.16 -0.22 -33.02
N PRO A 358 42.01 1.11 -33.12
CA PRO A 358 42.18 2.01 -31.98
C PRO A 358 41.36 1.60 -30.76
N ALA A 359 41.93 1.65 -29.56
CA ALA A 359 41.16 1.41 -28.34
C ALA A 359 40.43 2.70 -27.91
N ILE A 360 39.13 2.59 -27.62
CA ILE A 360 38.28 3.73 -27.21
C ILE A 360 37.81 3.55 -25.77
N ARG A 361 38.14 4.51 -24.89
CA ARG A 361 37.89 4.45 -23.44
C ARG A 361 37.31 5.76 -22.93
N ARG A 362 36.78 5.74 -21.70
CA ARG A 362 36.30 6.91 -20.95
C ARG A 362 35.43 7.83 -21.81
N VAL A 363 34.45 7.25 -22.52
CA VAL A 363 33.52 8.03 -23.33
C VAL A 363 32.53 8.71 -22.40
N LEU A 364 32.72 10.00 -22.17
CA LEU A 364 31.90 10.80 -21.27
C LEU A 364 31.35 12.00 -22.03
N HIS A 365 30.24 12.53 -21.56
CA HIS A 365 29.72 13.80 -22.05
C HIS A 365 29.39 14.77 -20.92
N SER A 366 29.43 16.06 -21.22
CA SER A 366 29.11 17.13 -20.28
C SER A 366 28.44 18.31 -20.98
N PRO A 367 27.37 18.91 -20.42
CA PRO A 367 26.64 18.49 -19.20
C PRO A 367 25.92 17.14 -19.39
N ARG A 368 25.75 16.36 -18.32
CA ARG A 368 25.10 15.03 -18.39
C ARG A 368 23.61 15.11 -18.75
N VAL A 369 22.92 16.18 -18.34
CA VAL A 369 21.54 16.48 -18.75
C VAL A 369 21.46 17.94 -19.23
N PRO A 370 21.80 18.19 -20.50
CA PRO A 370 21.96 19.54 -21.04
C PRO A 370 20.62 20.27 -21.14
N LEU A 371 20.64 21.60 -20.94
CA LEU A 371 19.53 22.46 -21.35
C LEU A 371 19.43 22.51 -22.89
N ALA A 372 18.25 22.84 -23.43
CA ALA A 372 18.09 23.04 -24.88
C ALA A 372 18.98 24.17 -25.46
N SER A 373 19.49 25.07 -24.61
CA SER A 373 20.43 26.13 -25.01
C SER A 373 21.90 25.71 -24.99
N GLU A 374 22.22 24.52 -24.48
CA GLU A 374 23.60 24.07 -24.21
C GLU A 374 24.09 23.08 -25.26
N GLY A 375 25.35 23.25 -25.69
CA GLY A 375 26.05 22.21 -26.46
C GLY A 375 26.67 21.19 -25.52
N VAL A 376 26.88 19.97 -26.01
CA VAL A 376 27.42 18.85 -25.23
C VAL A 376 28.83 18.52 -25.69
N SER A 377 29.79 18.65 -24.79
CA SER A 377 31.16 18.18 -25.00
C SER A 377 31.19 16.67 -24.81
N VAL A 378 31.62 15.92 -25.82
CA VAL A 378 31.91 14.48 -25.74
C VAL A 378 33.42 14.31 -25.71
N GLU A 379 33.91 13.62 -24.69
CA GLU A 379 35.33 13.28 -24.53
C GLU A 379 35.52 11.77 -24.55
N ALA A 380 36.66 11.32 -25.08
CA ALA A 380 37.06 9.92 -25.06
C ALA A 380 38.58 9.81 -25.04
N ASP A 381 39.10 8.82 -24.34
CA ASP A 381 40.52 8.47 -24.36
C ASP A 381 40.75 7.43 -25.46
N LEU A 382 41.55 7.79 -26.46
CA LEU A 382 41.78 7.02 -27.67
C LEU A 382 43.25 6.64 -27.78
N GLU A 383 43.55 5.35 -27.74
CA GLU A 383 44.89 4.80 -27.99
C GLU A 383 44.99 4.33 -29.44
N ASP A 384 46.16 4.54 -30.04
CA ASP A 384 46.46 4.26 -31.46
C ASP A 384 45.54 4.96 -32.49
N ALA A 385 44.86 6.05 -32.10
CA ALA A 385 44.02 6.82 -33.02
C ALA A 385 44.83 7.87 -33.81
N SER A 386 44.69 7.87 -35.13
CA SER A 386 45.17 8.94 -36.03
C SER A 386 44.09 10.00 -36.32
N SER A 387 42.82 9.63 -36.22
CA SER A 387 41.67 10.53 -36.31
C SER A 387 40.48 9.99 -35.52
N ALA A 388 39.57 10.88 -35.14
CA ALA A 388 38.34 10.50 -34.44
C ALA A 388 37.18 11.43 -34.78
N GLU A 389 35.97 10.90 -34.70
CA GLU A 389 34.73 11.61 -34.95
C GLU A 389 33.61 11.14 -34.00
N ILE A 390 32.68 12.03 -33.70
CA ILE A 390 31.42 11.72 -33.03
C ILE A 390 30.39 11.45 -34.11
N ARG A 391 29.87 10.22 -34.16
CA ARG A 391 28.71 9.85 -34.96
C ARG A 391 27.49 9.96 -34.06
N TYR A 392 26.53 10.78 -34.41
CA TYR A 392 25.34 10.98 -33.59
C TYR A 392 24.06 11.01 -34.42
N SER A 393 22.94 10.72 -33.77
CA SER A 393 21.60 10.84 -34.32
C SER A 393 20.74 11.74 -33.44
N LEU A 394 19.73 12.32 -34.05
CA LEU A 394 18.67 13.08 -33.37
C LEU A 394 17.36 12.32 -33.63
N ASP A 395 16.73 11.82 -32.57
CA ASP A 395 15.51 11.01 -32.65
C ASP A 395 15.64 9.84 -33.66
N GLY A 396 16.80 9.16 -33.64
CA GLY A 396 17.14 8.06 -34.56
C GLY A 396 17.59 8.49 -35.96
N ILE A 397 17.53 9.78 -36.31
CA ILE A 397 17.98 10.30 -37.61
C ILE A 397 19.47 10.65 -37.54
N SER A 398 20.31 9.90 -38.25
CA SER A 398 21.76 10.14 -38.31
C SER A 398 22.10 11.54 -38.82
N GLN A 399 23.06 12.17 -38.16
CA GLN A 399 23.58 13.49 -38.51
C GLN A 399 24.95 13.39 -39.19
N THR A 400 25.46 14.54 -39.65
CA THR A 400 26.83 14.61 -40.15
C THR A 400 27.81 14.39 -38.99
N PRO A 401 28.78 13.46 -39.09
CA PRO A 401 29.75 13.23 -38.02
C PRO A 401 30.54 14.50 -37.67
N ILE A 402 30.83 14.68 -36.39
CA ILE A 402 31.58 15.82 -35.87
C ILE A 402 33.03 15.38 -35.65
N PRO A 403 34.03 15.98 -36.31
CA PRO A 403 35.42 15.63 -36.06
C PRO A 403 35.83 16.00 -34.62
N MET A 404 36.55 15.11 -33.97
CA MET A 404 37.13 15.35 -32.65
C MET A 404 38.55 15.91 -32.79
N SER A 405 39.00 16.63 -31.77
CA SER A 405 40.37 17.14 -31.65
C SER A 405 41.05 16.57 -30.42
N LEU A 406 42.34 16.24 -30.53
CA LEU A 406 43.15 15.82 -29.40
C LEU A 406 43.24 16.97 -28.37
N LEU A 407 42.74 16.73 -27.17
CA LEU A 407 42.75 17.65 -26.05
C LEU A 407 44.06 17.55 -25.26
N SER A 408 44.42 16.34 -24.80
CA SER A 408 45.68 16.08 -24.08
C SER A 408 45.98 14.59 -23.98
N GLY A 409 47.25 14.19 -24.12
CA GLY A 409 47.65 12.78 -23.96
C GLY A 409 46.96 11.90 -25.00
N ILE A 410 46.05 11.05 -24.55
CA ILE A 410 45.18 10.21 -25.38
C ILE A 410 43.74 10.73 -25.41
N THR A 411 43.41 11.81 -24.71
CA THR A 411 42.04 12.36 -24.64
C THR A 411 41.71 13.20 -25.87
N TRP A 412 40.60 12.88 -26.53
CA TRP A 412 39.99 13.62 -27.64
C TRP A 412 38.65 14.22 -27.22
N SER A 413 38.27 15.34 -27.84
CA SER A 413 37.01 16.03 -27.57
C SER A 413 36.33 16.55 -28.84
N GLY A 414 35.01 16.54 -28.86
CA GLY A 414 34.17 17.23 -29.84
C GLY A 414 32.87 17.73 -29.21
N VAL A 415 32.17 18.66 -29.85
CA VAL A 415 30.97 19.29 -29.28
C VAL A 415 29.76 19.06 -30.17
N ILE A 416 28.76 18.35 -29.66
CA ILE A 416 27.43 18.25 -30.26
C ILE A 416 26.69 19.59 -30.00
N PRO A 417 26.13 20.25 -31.04
CA PRO A 417 25.47 21.55 -30.86
C PRO A 417 24.18 21.43 -30.01
N PRO A 418 23.68 22.55 -29.45
CA PRO A 418 22.41 22.56 -28.72
C PRO A 418 21.26 21.99 -29.54
N GLN A 419 20.36 21.28 -28.87
CA GLN A 419 19.17 20.66 -29.46
C GLN A 419 17.89 21.24 -28.85
N VAL A 420 16.75 21.01 -29.49
CA VAL A 420 15.46 21.46 -28.96
C VAL A 420 15.02 20.59 -27.78
N ASP A 421 14.16 21.13 -26.92
CA ASP A 421 13.60 20.39 -25.78
C ASP A 421 12.99 19.05 -26.22
N GLY A 422 13.34 17.98 -25.51
CA GLY A 422 12.84 16.62 -25.71
C GLY A 422 13.54 15.83 -26.82
N THR A 423 14.51 16.39 -27.54
CA THR A 423 15.26 15.63 -28.57
C THR A 423 16.15 14.58 -27.92
N LYS A 424 15.99 13.31 -28.34
CA LYS A 424 16.89 12.22 -27.98
C LYS A 424 18.16 12.30 -28.82
N VAL A 425 19.32 12.38 -28.17
CA VAL A 425 20.63 12.36 -28.81
C VAL A 425 21.31 11.05 -28.46
N GLU A 426 21.58 10.22 -29.47
CA GLU A 426 22.42 9.04 -29.34
C GLU A 426 23.73 9.29 -30.08
N TYR A 427 24.86 8.98 -29.45
CA TYR A 427 26.16 9.22 -30.05
C TYR A 427 27.14 8.08 -29.79
N ARG A 428 28.11 7.92 -30.69
CA ARG A 428 29.25 7.02 -30.57
C ARG A 428 30.51 7.77 -31.00
N VAL A 429 31.62 7.44 -30.37
CA VAL A 429 32.94 7.88 -30.83
C VAL A 429 33.48 6.83 -31.78
N ALA A 430 33.85 7.22 -32.98
CA ALA A 430 34.56 6.37 -33.94
C ALA A 430 36.00 6.87 -34.05
N ALA A 431 36.96 5.96 -33.90
CA ALA A 431 38.37 6.25 -34.02
C ALA A 431 38.96 5.47 -35.19
N THR A 432 39.98 6.02 -35.85
CA THR A 432 40.70 5.36 -36.96
C THR A 432 42.20 5.49 -36.74
N ASP A 433 42.94 4.39 -36.86
CA ASP A 433 44.40 4.35 -36.70
C ASP A 433 45.14 4.86 -37.96
N ALA A 434 46.47 4.73 -38.00
CA ALA A 434 47.27 5.08 -39.17
C ALA A 434 47.20 4.05 -40.32
N SER A 435 46.74 2.83 -40.03
CA SER A 435 46.57 1.71 -40.95
C SER A 435 45.15 1.59 -41.52
N SER A 436 44.29 2.56 -41.21
CA SER A 436 42.88 2.65 -41.63
C SER A 436 41.95 1.61 -41.00
N GLN A 437 42.33 1.03 -39.86
CA GLN A 437 41.41 0.23 -39.04
C GLN A 437 40.60 1.16 -38.16
N THR A 438 39.35 0.76 -37.91
CA THR A 438 38.38 1.60 -37.22
C THR A 438 37.75 0.87 -36.05
N GLU A 439 37.59 1.57 -34.94
CA GLU A 439 36.84 1.09 -33.79
C GLU A 439 35.70 2.07 -33.48
N THR A 440 34.63 1.60 -32.84
CA THR A 440 33.49 2.46 -32.46
C THR A 440 33.06 2.14 -31.04
N SER A 441 32.91 3.18 -30.21
CA SER A 441 32.50 3.02 -28.82
C SER A 441 31.08 2.46 -28.70
N GLN A 442 30.74 2.03 -27.48
CA GLN A 442 29.35 1.92 -27.06
C GLN A 442 28.61 3.26 -27.25
N SER A 443 27.28 3.19 -27.40
CA SER A 443 26.45 4.39 -27.50
C SER A 443 26.41 5.11 -26.17
N GLY A 444 26.63 6.43 -26.17
CA GLY A 444 26.13 7.31 -25.13
C GLY A 444 24.78 7.90 -25.54
N CYS A 445 23.95 8.26 -24.56
CA CYS A 445 22.64 8.83 -24.83
C CYS A 445 22.22 9.90 -23.80
N TYR A 446 21.51 10.92 -24.25
CA TYR A 446 20.83 11.91 -23.41
C TYR A 446 19.63 12.55 -24.13
N PHE A 447 18.73 13.15 -23.37
CA PHE A 447 17.71 14.07 -23.87
C PHE A 447 18.11 15.52 -23.60
N SER A 448 17.83 16.41 -24.56
CA SER A 448 18.08 17.84 -24.40
C SER A 448 16.89 18.55 -23.77
N GLY A 449 17.13 19.43 -22.81
CA GLY A 449 16.11 20.28 -22.22
C GLY A 449 15.10 19.52 -21.36
N THR A 450 13.83 19.94 -21.37
CA THR A 450 12.74 19.21 -20.68
C THR A 450 12.12 18.16 -21.59
N THR A 451 12.03 16.93 -21.09
CA THR A 451 11.58 15.75 -21.81
C THR A 451 10.15 15.41 -21.40
N PRO A 452 9.19 15.31 -22.34
CA PRO A 452 7.84 14.83 -22.02
C PRO A 452 7.88 13.39 -21.55
N ILE A 453 7.19 13.07 -20.47
CA ILE A 453 7.32 11.76 -19.80
C ILE A 453 6.98 10.58 -20.73
N ALA A 454 5.98 10.72 -21.61
CA ALA A 454 5.63 9.66 -22.56
C ALA A 454 6.79 9.26 -23.51
N THR A 455 7.76 10.15 -23.74
CA THR A 455 8.92 9.84 -24.61
C THR A 455 9.93 8.92 -23.93
N LEU A 456 9.93 8.87 -22.59
CA LEU A 456 10.79 7.96 -21.83
C LEU A 456 10.28 6.51 -21.91
N ARG A 457 8.99 6.33 -22.19
CA ARG A 457 8.25 5.05 -22.11
C ARG A 457 8.00 4.40 -23.46
N VAL A 458 8.80 4.76 -24.45
CA VAL A 458 8.72 4.13 -25.77
C VAL A 458 9.41 2.79 -25.67
N ASN A 459 8.65 1.69 -25.72
CA ASN A 459 9.20 0.34 -25.69
C ASN A 459 9.37 -0.24 -27.09
N ASP A 460 10.30 -1.19 -27.22
CA ASP A 460 10.43 -2.02 -28.41
C ASP A 460 9.38 -3.15 -28.44
N ALA A 461 9.50 -4.07 -29.41
CA ALA A 461 8.54 -5.17 -29.57
C ALA A 461 8.62 -6.21 -28.44
N GLN A 462 9.64 -6.13 -27.59
CA GLN A 462 9.90 -6.99 -26.45
C GLN A 462 9.52 -6.30 -25.13
N GLY A 463 8.91 -5.11 -25.18
CA GLY A 463 8.60 -4.33 -23.99
C GLY A 463 9.83 -3.68 -23.35
N VAL A 464 11.01 -3.70 -23.98
CA VAL A 464 12.22 -3.07 -23.43
C VAL A 464 12.20 -1.58 -23.74
N VAL A 465 12.47 -0.74 -22.73
CA VAL A 465 12.45 0.71 -22.88
C VAL A 465 13.57 1.16 -23.83
N VAL A 466 13.19 1.76 -24.97
CA VAL A 466 14.11 2.15 -26.04
C VAL A 466 15.16 3.18 -25.59
N PRO A 467 14.81 4.21 -24.80
CA PRO A 467 15.80 5.14 -24.27
C PRO A 467 16.50 4.68 -22.98
N LYS A 468 16.58 3.38 -22.68
CA LYS A 468 17.34 2.88 -21.51
C LYS A 468 18.78 3.39 -21.52
N GLY A 469 19.26 3.88 -20.37
CA GLY A 469 20.58 4.48 -20.19
C GLY A 469 20.70 5.93 -20.70
N CYS A 470 19.63 6.53 -21.23
CA CYS A 470 19.63 7.93 -21.63
C CYS A 470 19.40 8.83 -20.40
N ALA A 471 20.23 9.85 -20.22
CA ALA A 471 20.00 10.85 -19.19
C ALA A 471 18.88 11.83 -19.60
N ALA A 472 17.95 12.15 -18.72
CA ALA A 472 16.75 12.93 -19.00
C ALA A 472 16.40 13.91 -17.88
N ARG A 473 15.63 14.94 -18.24
CA ARG A 473 15.01 15.88 -17.29
C ARG A 473 13.52 15.92 -17.54
N VAL A 474 12.73 15.63 -16.51
CA VAL A 474 11.26 15.68 -16.57
C VAL A 474 10.73 16.76 -15.65
N ARG A 475 9.54 17.27 -15.97
CA ARG A 475 8.78 18.17 -15.11
C ARG A 475 7.34 17.70 -15.04
N GLY A 476 6.77 17.67 -13.85
CA GLY A 476 5.39 17.26 -13.65
C GLY A 476 4.93 17.49 -12.22
N ALA A 477 3.68 17.12 -11.96
CA ALA A 477 3.11 17.15 -10.62
C ALA A 477 3.34 15.79 -9.94
N MET A 478 3.64 15.82 -8.64
CA MET A 478 3.82 14.60 -7.84
C MET A 478 2.48 13.88 -7.63
N THR A 479 2.36 12.62 -8.06
CA THR A 479 1.18 11.77 -7.85
C THR A 479 1.32 10.85 -6.63
N VAL A 480 2.56 10.46 -6.31
CA VAL A 480 2.94 9.70 -5.11
C VAL A 480 4.21 10.30 -4.52
N GLU A 481 4.09 10.83 -3.32
CA GLU A 481 5.20 11.41 -2.56
C GLU A 481 6.19 10.34 -2.04
N PRO A 482 7.47 10.71 -1.84
CA PRO A 482 8.48 9.79 -1.32
C PRO A 482 8.12 9.30 0.08
N GLY A 483 8.30 8.01 0.34
CA GLY A 483 8.03 7.42 1.65
C GLY A 483 6.73 6.61 1.74
N ILE A 484 5.88 6.65 0.71
CA ILE A 484 4.59 5.95 0.70
C ILE A 484 4.72 4.47 0.33
N PHE A 485 5.42 4.17 -0.77
CA PHE A 485 5.65 2.79 -1.22
C PHE A 485 6.97 2.20 -0.71
N HIS A 486 7.77 2.99 -0.01
CA HIS A 486 9.01 2.52 0.57
C HIS A 486 9.46 3.39 1.75
N THR A 487 9.72 2.79 2.90
CA THR A 487 10.12 3.51 4.13
C THR A 487 11.41 4.34 4.03
N PHE A 488 12.32 4.02 3.10
CA PHE A 488 13.56 4.76 2.90
C PHE A 488 13.46 5.88 1.86
N VAL A 489 12.24 6.39 1.58
CA VAL A 489 11.94 7.46 0.60
C VAL A 489 12.50 7.19 -0.81
N THR A 490 12.52 5.91 -1.23
CA THR A 490 13.23 5.55 -2.46
C THR A 490 12.42 5.49 -3.73
N GLN A 491 11.11 5.70 -3.62
CA GLN A 491 10.18 5.57 -4.73
C GLN A 491 9.19 6.72 -4.67
N ALA A 492 8.96 7.36 -5.81
CA ALA A 492 7.98 8.41 -6.02
C ALA A 492 7.43 8.33 -7.45
N TYR A 493 6.31 9.00 -7.73
CA TYR A 493 5.74 9.05 -9.07
C TYR A 493 5.44 10.49 -9.48
N VAL A 494 5.89 10.86 -10.68
CA VAL A 494 5.68 12.17 -11.28
C VAL A 494 4.88 12.01 -12.57
N GLN A 495 3.95 12.93 -12.80
CA GLN A 495 3.09 12.90 -13.97
C GLN A 495 2.98 14.29 -14.62
N ASP A 496 3.06 14.31 -15.94
CA ASP A 496 2.80 15.48 -16.78
C ASP A 496 1.56 15.25 -17.66
N ALA A 497 1.28 16.16 -18.58
CA ALA A 497 0.13 16.03 -19.49
C ALA A 497 0.26 14.89 -20.51
N THR A 498 1.43 14.26 -20.62
CA THR A 498 1.74 13.20 -21.58
C THR A 498 1.77 11.81 -20.97
N GLY A 499 2.14 11.69 -19.69
CA GLY A 499 2.17 10.42 -18.96
C GLY A 499 2.80 10.54 -17.58
N GLY A 500 2.97 9.40 -16.91
CA GLY A 500 3.62 9.29 -15.62
C GLY A 500 4.80 8.32 -15.67
N VAL A 501 5.73 8.48 -14.74
CA VAL A 501 6.94 7.64 -14.60
C VAL A 501 7.32 7.54 -13.13
N GLN A 502 7.83 6.36 -12.75
CA GLN A 502 8.42 6.15 -11.44
C GLN A 502 9.78 6.86 -11.36
N VAL A 503 10.06 7.48 -10.22
CA VAL A 503 11.38 8.00 -9.86
C VAL A 503 11.94 7.13 -8.74
N PHE A 504 13.20 6.71 -8.85
CA PHE A 504 13.85 5.80 -7.89
C PHE A 504 15.24 6.30 -7.46
N ASP A 505 15.51 6.36 -6.14
CA ASP A 505 16.86 6.63 -5.54
C ASP A 505 16.90 6.47 -4.00
N LYS A 506 18.05 6.31 -3.35
CA LYS A 506 18.24 6.25 -1.89
C LYS A 506 18.07 7.59 -1.14
N LEU A 507 18.00 8.74 -1.80
CA LEU A 507 18.01 10.06 -1.16
C LEU A 507 17.07 11.09 -1.83
N ILE A 508 15.80 10.74 -1.99
CA ILE A 508 14.81 11.73 -2.43
C ILE A 508 14.57 12.77 -1.32
N ASP A 509 14.48 14.06 -1.69
CA ASP A 509 14.06 15.14 -0.80
C ASP A 509 12.63 14.88 -0.28
N GLY A 510 12.54 14.39 0.96
CA GLY A 510 11.27 14.12 1.64
C GLY A 510 10.44 15.37 1.97
N SER A 511 10.89 16.58 1.63
CA SER A 511 10.08 17.80 1.74
C SER A 511 9.12 18.03 0.56
N ILE A 512 9.24 17.22 -0.50
CA ILE A 512 8.37 17.29 -1.68
C ILE A 512 7.08 16.50 -1.44
N GLY A 513 5.95 17.18 -1.44
CA GLY A 513 4.65 16.59 -1.16
C GLY A 513 3.82 16.31 -2.42
N ARG A 514 2.72 15.56 -2.24
CA ARG A 514 1.73 15.30 -3.29
C ARG A 514 1.25 16.60 -3.93
N GLY A 515 1.19 16.62 -5.25
CA GLY A 515 0.73 17.77 -6.03
C GLY A 515 1.75 18.89 -6.21
N ASP A 516 2.92 18.85 -5.57
CA ASP A 516 3.98 19.81 -5.86
C ASP A 516 4.45 19.69 -7.32
N ASP A 517 4.73 20.84 -7.93
CA ASP A 517 5.38 20.90 -9.24
C ASP A 517 6.88 20.68 -9.05
N VAL A 518 7.44 19.69 -9.75
CA VAL A 518 8.81 19.23 -9.55
C VAL A 518 9.57 19.13 -10.87
N GLU A 519 10.88 19.39 -10.81
CA GLU A 519 11.85 19.02 -11.84
C GLU A 519 12.70 17.87 -11.32
N TRP A 520 12.88 16.84 -12.14
CA TRP A 520 13.72 15.68 -11.85
C TRP A 520 14.73 15.46 -12.95
N VAL A 521 15.95 15.13 -12.55
CA VAL A 521 17.07 14.87 -13.46
C VAL A 521 17.68 13.52 -13.10
N GLY A 522 17.69 12.57 -14.04
CA GLY A 522 18.16 11.21 -13.83
C GLY A 522 18.41 10.44 -15.12
N GLU A 523 18.69 9.16 -15.01
CA GLU A 523 18.89 8.22 -16.11
C GLU A 523 17.67 7.31 -16.28
N VAL A 524 17.24 7.09 -17.52
CA VAL A 524 16.11 6.20 -17.81
C VAL A 524 16.55 4.75 -17.61
N GLU A 525 15.82 4.03 -16.77
CA GLU A 525 16.03 2.63 -16.44
C GLU A 525 14.75 1.82 -16.63
N GLN A 526 14.88 0.52 -16.47
CA GLN A 526 13.73 -0.39 -16.46
C GLN A 526 13.97 -1.51 -15.43
N PHE A 527 13.00 -1.71 -14.55
CA PHE A 527 13.04 -2.74 -13.50
C PHE A 527 11.70 -3.46 -13.44
N GLY A 528 11.70 -4.79 -13.58
CA GLY A 528 10.46 -5.57 -13.59
C GLY A 528 9.48 -5.11 -14.68
N GLY A 529 9.98 -4.77 -15.88
CA GLY A 529 9.17 -4.21 -16.96
C GLY A 529 8.83 -2.72 -16.81
N GLN A 530 8.71 -2.21 -15.59
CA GLN A 530 8.40 -0.82 -15.30
C GLN A 530 9.49 0.14 -15.77
N THR A 531 9.12 1.16 -16.55
CA THR A 531 10.03 2.28 -16.87
C THR A 531 10.26 3.14 -15.63
N GLU A 532 11.52 3.43 -15.31
CA GLU A 532 11.92 4.22 -14.14
C GLU A 532 12.90 5.34 -14.52
N LEU A 533 12.92 6.42 -13.76
CA LEU A 533 13.95 7.45 -13.81
C LEU A 533 14.83 7.33 -12.55
N ASN A 534 16.04 6.81 -12.72
CA ASN A 534 17.02 6.64 -11.64
C ASN A 534 17.78 7.95 -11.39
N VAL A 535 17.70 8.48 -10.17
CA VAL A 535 18.22 9.81 -9.81
C VAL A 535 19.41 9.77 -8.84
N ALA A 536 20.03 8.60 -8.66
CA ALA A 536 21.16 8.40 -7.73
C ALA A 536 22.38 9.30 -7.97
N GLU A 537 22.96 9.81 -6.88
CA GLU A 537 24.02 10.86 -6.87
C GLU A 537 25.38 10.40 -7.42
N ASP A 538 25.64 9.10 -7.59
CA ASP A 538 26.97 8.55 -7.85
C ASP A 538 27.62 9.02 -9.19
N PHE A 539 26.87 9.74 -10.04
CA PHE A 539 27.32 10.12 -11.39
C PHE A 539 27.06 11.59 -11.80
N GLY A 540 26.83 12.49 -10.83
CA GLY A 540 26.89 13.96 -11.02
C GLY A 540 25.54 14.67 -11.26
N ASN A 541 25.27 15.74 -10.49
CA ASN A 541 24.14 16.68 -10.59
C ASN A 541 22.75 16.07 -10.93
N PHE A 542 22.48 14.84 -10.50
CA PHE A 542 21.14 14.26 -10.50
C PHE A 542 20.41 14.67 -9.22
N GLY A 543 19.07 14.60 -9.27
CA GLY A 543 18.24 14.92 -8.11
C GLY A 543 16.91 15.58 -8.48
N SER A 544 16.25 16.10 -7.45
CA SER A 544 14.98 16.81 -7.52
C SER A 544 15.12 18.30 -7.26
N THR A 545 14.19 19.06 -7.81
CA THR A 545 13.97 20.46 -7.44
C THR A 545 12.48 20.73 -7.35
N ARG A 546 12.02 21.17 -6.18
CA ARG A 546 10.66 21.67 -6.00
C ARG A 546 10.52 23.03 -6.68
N LEU A 547 9.64 23.13 -7.68
CA LEU A 547 9.38 24.36 -8.43
C LEU A 547 8.30 25.21 -7.75
N GLY A 548 7.37 24.60 -7.03
CA GLY A 548 6.31 25.28 -6.29
C GLY A 548 5.22 24.34 -5.79
N ALA A 549 4.24 24.89 -5.07
CA ALA A 549 3.02 24.16 -4.71
C ALA A 549 2.10 24.06 -5.94
N GLY A 550 1.59 22.87 -6.22
CA GLY A 550 0.64 22.61 -7.30
C GLY A 550 -0.60 21.87 -6.80
N THR A 551 -1.28 21.19 -7.72
CA THR A 551 -2.44 20.33 -7.41
C THR A 551 -2.20 18.96 -8.02
N PRO A 552 -2.45 17.85 -7.30
CA PRO A 552 -2.31 16.52 -7.87
C PRO A 552 -3.16 16.36 -9.14
N PRO A 553 -2.65 15.69 -10.19
CA PRO A 553 -3.44 15.36 -11.36
C PRO A 553 -4.70 14.58 -10.96
N ALA A 554 -5.83 14.88 -11.60
CA ALA A 554 -7.03 14.07 -11.43
C ALA A 554 -6.77 12.65 -11.99
N PRO A 555 -7.17 11.58 -11.28
CA PRO A 555 -7.00 10.21 -11.78
C PRO A 555 -7.71 10.01 -13.11
N GLN A 556 -7.06 9.32 -14.05
CA GLN A 556 -7.69 8.91 -15.30
C GLN A 556 -8.65 7.75 -15.04
N VAL A 557 -9.93 7.92 -15.33
CA VAL A 557 -10.92 6.83 -15.20
C VAL A 557 -10.77 5.84 -16.36
N VAL A 558 -10.53 4.56 -16.03
CA VAL A 558 -10.31 3.46 -16.98
C VAL A 558 -11.01 2.18 -16.53
N THR A 559 -11.17 1.21 -17.44
CA THR A 559 -11.64 -0.15 -17.12
C THR A 559 -10.45 -1.07 -16.86
N VAL A 560 -10.68 -2.24 -16.24
CA VAL A 560 -9.64 -3.25 -16.00
C VAL A 560 -8.92 -3.63 -17.30
N ALA A 561 -9.67 -3.85 -18.38
CA ALA A 561 -9.11 -4.19 -19.69
C ALA A 561 -8.23 -3.12 -20.35
N GLN A 562 -8.24 -1.88 -19.85
CA GLN A 562 -7.44 -0.77 -20.37
C GLN A 562 -6.10 -0.61 -19.65
N VAL A 563 -5.90 -1.30 -18.53
CA VAL A 563 -4.65 -1.24 -17.77
C VAL A 563 -3.57 -2.03 -18.51
N GLY A 564 -2.51 -1.32 -18.89
CA GLY A 564 -1.42 -1.83 -19.72
C GLY A 564 -0.41 -0.73 -20.06
N GLU A 565 0.51 -1.03 -20.99
CA GLU A 565 1.67 -0.19 -21.30
C GLU A 565 1.36 1.30 -21.50
N ALA A 566 0.25 1.61 -22.18
CA ALA A 566 -0.09 2.98 -22.54
C ALA A 566 -0.33 3.90 -21.33
N ILE A 567 -0.71 3.35 -20.18
CA ILE A 567 -1.07 4.10 -18.98
C ILE A 567 -0.22 3.76 -17.75
N GLU A 568 0.79 2.90 -17.89
CA GLU A 568 1.81 2.62 -16.87
C GLU A 568 2.35 3.92 -16.21
N GLY A 569 2.77 3.93 -14.96
CA GLY A 569 3.24 5.10 -14.21
C GLY A 569 2.22 6.23 -14.00
N THR A 570 1.01 6.17 -14.56
CA THR A 570 -0.02 7.21 -14.38
C THR A 570 -0.97 6.90 -13.23
N LEU A 571 -1.52 7.95 -12.62
CA LEU A 571 -2.58 7.84 -11.62
C LEU A 571 -3.91 7.54 -12.32
N ILE A 572 -4.50 6.40 -12.00
CA ILE A 572 -5.75 5.92 -12.61
C ILE A 572 -6.81 5.65 -11.54
N ARG A 573 -8.06 5.55 -12.00
CA ARG A 573 -9.20 5.10 -11.21
C ARG A 573 -10.00 4.07 -11.98
N ILE A 574 -10.39 2.99 -11.31
CA ILE A 574 -11.26 1.94 -11.88
C ILE A 574 -12.53 1.85 -11.04
N ASP A 575 -13.68 1.81 -11.71
CA ASP A 575 -14.99 1.93 -11.07
C ASP A 575 -15.74 0.61 -11.04
N GLY A 576 -16.43 0.33 -9.93
CA GLY A 576 -17.30 -0.84 -9.80
C GLY A 576 -16.56 -2.18 -9.83
N VAL A 577 -15.30 -2.19 -9.40
CA VAL A 577 -14.51 -3.41 -9.29
C VAL A 577 -14.99 -4.29 -8.14
N SER A 578 -14.98 -5.60 -8.32
CA SER A 578 -15.25 -6.60 -7.29
C SER A 578 -14.02 -7.47 -7.08
N VAL A 579 -13.77 -7.89 -5.84
CA VAL A 579 -12.68 -8.83 -5.53
C VAL A 579 -13.02 -10.21 -6.09
N VAL A 580 -12.16 -10.73 -6.95
CA VAL A 580 -12.24 -12.08 -7.53
C VAL A 580 -11.53 -13.10 -6.63
N SER A 581 -10.36 -12.74 -6.11
CA SER A 581 -9.55 -13.59 -5.22
C SER A 581 -8.54 -12.76 -4.41
N GLY A 582 -8.05 -13.32 -3.30
CA GLY A 582 -7.11 -12.63 -2.40
C GLY A 582 -7.81 -11.75 -1.37
N SER A 583 -7.02 -11.06 -0.55
CA SER A 583 -7.49 -10.16 0.50
C SER A 583 -6.43 -9.12 0.80
N ILE A 584 -6.84 -7.98 1.33
CA ILE A 584 -5.93 -7.03 1.98
C ILE A 584 -5.28 -7.76 3.18
N PRO A 585 -3.94 -7.82 3.28
CA PRO A 585 -3.25 -8.52 4.36
C PRO A 585 -3.39 -7.77 5.70
N GLU A 586 -3.36 -8.49 6.83
CA GLU A 586 -3.34 -7.86 8.16
C GLU A 586 -2.07 -7.02 8.41
N SER A 587 -0.94 -7.42 7.84
CA SER A 587 0.34 -6.71 7.91
C SER A 587 1.24 -7.11 6.73
N GLY A 588 2.20 -6.25 6.39
CA GLY A 588 3.13 -6.47 5.28
C GLY A 588 2.46 -6.37 3.91
N SER A 589 3.21 -6.71 2.86
CA SER A 589 2.72 -6.61 1.48
C SER A 589 1.86 -7.81 1.08
N GLY A 590 0.90 -7.59 0.20
CA GLY A 590 0.01 -8.64 -0.33
C GLY A 590 -0.54 -8.27 -1.70
N SER A 591 -1.50 -9.05 -2.19
CA SER A 591 -2.23 -8.70 -3.41
C SER A 591 -3.64 -9.28 -3.40
N LEU A 592 -4.52 -8.64 -4.17
CA LEU A 592 -5.86 -9.11 -4.46
C LEU A 592 -6.14 -8.94 -5.95
N THR A 593 -6.96 -9.82 -6.50
CA THR A 593 -7.37 -9.78 -7.91
C THR A 593 -8.75 -9.17 -8.00
N VAL A 594 -8.95 -8.18 -8.87
CA VAL A 594 -10.24 -7.50 -9.08
C VAL A 594 -10.75 -7.63 -10.51
N SER A 595 -12.06 -7.41 -10.69
CA SER A 595 -12.71 -7.32 -12.00
C SER A 595 -13.87 -6.32 -11.98
N ASP A 596 -14.06 -5.56 -13.07
CA ASP A 596 -15.18 -4.65 -13.31
C ASP A 596 -16.26 -5.22 -14.26
N ASP A 597 -16.05 -6.44 -14.78
CA ASP A 597 -16.89 -7.05 -15.83
C ASP A 597 -17.34 -8.49 -15.50
N GLY A 598 -17.32 -8.86 -14.22
CA GLY A 598 -17.76 -10.17 -13.74
C GLY A 598 -16.73 -11.28 -13.96
N GLY A 599 -15.45 -10.92 -14.07
CA GLY A 599 -14.31 -11.82 -14.16
C GLY A 599 -13.82 -12.12 -15.58
N VAL A 600 -14.28 -11.39 -16.59
CA VAL A 600 -13.80 -11.54 -17.98
C VAL A 600 -12.40 -10.93 -18.11
N SER A 601 -12.22 -9.75 -17.51
CA SER A 601 -10.94 -9.08 -17.37
C SER A 601 -10.59 -9.02 -15.88
N THR A 602 -9.34 -9.30 -15.54
CA THR A 602 -8.84 -9.27 -14.16
C THR A 602 -7.57 -8.47 -14.05
N LEU A 603 -7.42 -7.75 -12.94
CA LEU A 603 -6.21 -6.97 -12.62
C LEU A 603 -5.72 -7.33 -11.22
N GLU A 604 -4.41 -7.41 -11.04
CA GLU A 604 -3.82 -7.47 -9.71
C GLU A 604 -3.79 -6.07 -9.08
N VAL A 605 -4.32 -5.95 -7.88
CA VAL A 605 -4.13 -4.81 -6.98
C VAL A 605 -3.05 -5.21 -5.98
N ARG A 606 -1.87 -4.60 -6.12
CA ARG A 606 -0.70 -4.87 -5.30
C ARG A 606 -0.75 -4.01 -4.05
N ILE A 607 -0.88 -4.64 -2.88
CA ILE A 607 -0.88 -3.95 -1.58
C ILE A 607 0.54 -3.85 -1.09
N ASP A 608 1.08 -2.63 -1.03
CA ASP A 608 2.39 -2.39 -0.47
C ASP A 608 2.34 -2.38 1.07
N GLY A 609 3.35 -2.98 1.68
CA GLY A 609 3.43 -3.18 3.13
C GLY A 609 3.80 -1.92 3.90
N ASP A 610 4.35 -0.93 3.20
CA ASP A 610 4.78 0.35 3.75
C ASP A 610 3.66 1.41 3.72
N THR A 611 2.51 1.12 3.10
CA THR A 611 1.31 1.98 3.11
C THR A 611 0.45 1.77 4.36
N ASP A 612 -0.59 2.60 4.55
CA ASP A 612 -1.61 2.42 5.60
C ASP A 612 -2.75 1.45 5.19
N VAL A 613 -2.61 0.76 4.05
CA VAL A 613 -3.60 -0.18 3.52
C VAL A 613 -3.62 -1.52 4.29
N PRO A 614 -2.49 -2.17 4.64
CA PRO A 614 -2.51 -3.38 5.45
C PRO A 614 -3.28 -3.19 6.77
N GLY A 615 -4.03 -4.22 7.16
CA GLY A 615 -4.96 -4.17 8.29
C GLY A 615 -6.33 -3.55 7.95
N ALA A 616 -6.59 -3.16 6.69
CA ALA A 616 -7.94 -2.80 6.25
C ALA A 616 -8.81 -4.03 5.99
N ASN A 617 -10.11 -3.86 6.20
CA ASN A 617 -11.09 -4.85 5.76
C ASN A 617 -11.07 -4.93 4.24
N THR A 618 -11.02 -6.15 3.70
CA THR A 618 -11.12 -6.36 2.26
C THR A 618 -12.55 -6.01 1.80
N PRO A 619 -12.73 -5.17 0.77
CA PRO A 619 -14.06 -4.85 0.26
C PRO A 619 -14.81 -6.12 -0.16
N THR A 620 -16.01 -6.29 0.38
CA THR A 620 -16.89 -7.43 0.08
C THR A 620 -17.92 -7.11 -1.01
N GLN A 621 -18.05 -5.83 -1.35
CA GLN A 621 -19.00 -5.28 -2.31
C GLN A 621 -18.25 -4.51 -3.42
N PRO A 622 -18.86 -4.27 -4.59
CA PRO A 622 -18.22 -3.51 -5.65
C PRO A 622 -17.77 -2.12 -5.17
N PHE A 623 -16.57 -1.70 -5.53
CA PHE A 623 -15.96 -0.44 -5.08
C PHE A 623 -15.26 0.25 -6.25
N SER A 624 -14.92 1.53 -6.12
CA SER A 624 -13.93 2.13 -7.03
C SER A 624 -12.55 2.12 -6.37
N ILE A 625 -11.48 2.09 -7.14
CA ILE A 625 -10.13 2.12 -6.60
C ILE A 625 -9.26 3.09 -7.38
N ILE A 626 -8.50 3.92 -6.67
CA ILE A 626 -7.45 4.78 -7.22
C ILE A 626 -6.10 4.10 -7.01
N GLY A 627 -5.17 4.31 -7.93
CA GLY A 627 -3.80 3.88 -7.72
C GLY A 627 -2.94 4.24 -8.91
N VAL A 628 -1.65 3.95 -8.80
CA VAL A 628 -0.75 4.06 -9.93
C VAL A 628 -0.82 2.77 -10.74
N ALA A 629 -1.03 2.88 -12.04
CA ALA A 629 -0.86 1.75 -12.94
C ALA A 629 0.63 1.42 -13.00
N SER A 630 1.02 0.21 -12.62
CA SER A 630 2.41 -0.23 -12.57
C SER A 630 2.58 -1.54 -13.33
N GLN A 631 3.81 -1.96 -13.56
CA GLN A 631 4.16 -3.27 -14.08
C GLN A 631 5.14 -3.97 -13.15
N PHE A 632 4.99 -5.28 -12.99
CA PHE A 632 6.02 -6.14 -12.42
C PHE A 632 6.10 -7.45 -13.20
N ASP A 633 6.88 -7.40 -14.28
CA ASP A 633 7.23 -8.54 -15.11
C ASP A 633 8.74 -8.72 -15.12
N SER A 634 9.24 -9.77 -14.49
CA SER A 634 10.69 -10.03 -14.42
C SER A 634 11.25 -10.64 -15.70
N TRP A 635 10.41 -10.92 -16.70
CA TRP A 635 10.78 -11.70 -17.87
C TRP A 635 10.46 -10.96 -19.17
N VAL A 636 11.38 -11.01 -20.14
CA VAL A 636 11.16 -10.47 -21.48
C VAL A 636 10.31 -11.49 -22.29
N ALA A 637 9.29 -11.10 -23.05
CA ALA A 637 8.83 -9.73 -23.31
C ALA A 637 8.06 -9.14 -22.12
N PHE A 638 8.38 -7.91 -21.74
CA PHE A 638 7.71 -7.17 -20.65
C PHE A 638 6.33 -6.67 -21.09
N ASP A 639 5.45 -7.59 -21.49
CA ASP A 639 4.12 -7.31 -22.03
C ASP A 639 2.99 -7.81 -21.11
N SER A 640 3.35 -8.27 -19.92
CA SER A 640 2.43 -8.78 -18.90
C SER A 640 2.69 -8.16 -17.53
N GLY A 641 2.12 -8.71 -16.45
CA GLY A 641 2.41 -8.25 -15.08
C GLY A 641 1.91 -6.85 -14.73
N TYR A 642 1.00 -6.26 -15.51
CA TYR A 642 0.39 -4.98 -15.17
C TYR A 642 -0.49 -5.10 -13.92
N GLN A 643 -0.35 -4.13 -13.04
CA GLN A 643 -0.96 -4.11 -11.72
C GLN A 643 -1.40 -2.68 -11.36
N LEU A 644 -2.26 -2.57 -10.35
CA LEU A 644 -2.62 -1.29 -9.72
C LEU A 644 -2.02 -1.23 -8.32
N VAL A 645 -1.33 -0.15 -7.98
CA VAL A 645 -0.77 0.07 -6.65
C VAL A 645 -1.51 1.24 -5.98
N PRO A 646 -2.41 0.99 -5.01
CA PRO A 646 -3.10 2.04 -4.25
C PRO A 646 -2.10 2.71 -3.30
N ARG A 647 -2.20 4.03 -3.15
CA ARG A 647 -1.24 4.85 -2.38
C ARG A 647 -1.55 4.83 -0.89
N GLU A 648 -2.82 4.71 -0.56
CA GLU A 648 -3.32 4.78 0.81
C GLU A 648 -4.67 4.07 0.92
N ARG A 649 -5.13 3.81 2.15
CA ARG A 649 -6.42 3.19 2.42
C ARG A 649 -7.59 3.97 1.80
N LYS A 650 -7.48 5.30 1.75
CA LYS A 650 -8.49 6.19 1.12
C LYS A 650 -8.62 6.00 -0.39
N ASP A 651 -7.66 5.35 -1.05
CA ASP A 651 -7.77 5.05 -2.47
C ASP A 651 -8.74 3.89 -2.76
N PHE A 652 -9.09 3.07 -1.75
CA PHE A 652 -10.24 2.17 -1.82
C PHE A 652 -11.51 2.98 -1.60
N LEU A 653 -12.07 3.45 -2.70
CA LEU A 653 -13.33 4.19 -2.72
C LEU A 653 -14.50 3.22 -2.58
N THR A 654 -14.62 2.68 -1.39
CA THR A 654 -15.82 1.99 -0.94
C THR A 654 -16.88 3.07 -0.68
N ASP A 655 -17.78 3.20 -1.65
CA ASP A 655 -19.08 3.87 -1.66
C ASP A 655 -19.27 5.40 -1.79
N GLU A 656 -18.35 6.33 -1.47
CA GLU A 656 -18.82 7.74 -1.30
C GLU A 656 -18.18 8.89 -2.12
N VAL A 657 -17.29 8.66 -3.09
CA VAL A 657 -16.62 9.82 -3.76
C VAL A 657 -16.95 9.99 -5.25
N ASN A 658 -17.64 9.06 -5.91
CA ASN A 658 -17.82 9.17 -7.37
C ASN A 658 -19.12 8.57 -7.93
N HIS A 659 -20.18 8.77 -7.16
CA HIS A 659 -21.54 8.73 -7.69
C HIS A 659 -22.09 10.15 -7.59
N PRO A 660 -23.10 10.53 -8.41
CA PRO A 660 -23.75 11.81 -8.21
C PRO A 660 -24.13 11.94 -6.74
N GLN A 661 -23.86 13.11 -6.15
CA GLN A 661 -24.07 13.36 -4.71
C GLN A 661 -25.48 12.97 -4.24
N VAL A 662 -26.45 13.01 -5.15
CA VAL A 662 -27.77 12.40 -4.98
C VAL A 662 -27.90 11.21 -5.92
N ILE A 663 -28.19 10.04 -5.36
CA ILE A 663 -28.47 8.81 -6.10
C ILE A 663 -29.92 8.39 -5.94
N ILE A 664 -30.44 7.60 -6.88
CA ILE A 664 -31.63 6.77 -6.71
C ILE A 664 -31.19 5.52 -5.94
N SER A 665 -31.63 5.36 -4.70
CA SER A 665 -31.23 4.28 -3.77
C SER A 665 -32.19 3.11 -3.76
N GLU A 666 -33.49 3.38 -3.92
CA GLU A 666 -34.55 2.36 -3.88
C GLU A 666 -35.65 2.68 -4.90
N ILE A 667 -36.17 1.64 -5.56
CA ILE A 667 -37.29 1.74 -6.50
C ILE A 667 -38.30 0.64 -6.18
N HIS A 668 -39.55 1.00 -5.99
CA HIS A 668 -40.64 0.05 -5.81
C HIS A 668 -41.66 0.18 -6.95
N ALA A 669 -41.58 -0.75 -7.90
CA ALA A 669 -42.44 -0.78 -9.09
C ALA A 669 -43.63 -1.75 -8.97
N ASP A 670 -43.56 -2.74 -8.07
CA ASP A 670 -44.58 -3.79 -7.94
C ASP A 670 -44.96 -4.01 -6.46
N PRO A 671 -45.88 -3.19 -5.91
CA PRO A 671 -46.33 -3.36 -4.54
C PRO A 671 -47.04 -4.69 -4.30
N ALA A 672 -46.65 -5.42 -3.26
CA ALA A 672 -47.25 -6.71 -2.88
C ALA A 672 -48.78 -6.64 -2.69
N SER A 673 -49.45 -7.79 -2.82
CA SER A 673 -50.89 -7.85 -2.54
C SER A 673 -51.23 -7.77 -1.03
N GLY A 674 -52.33 -7.08 -0.70
CA GLY A 674 -52.77 -6.90 0.70
C GLY A 674 -51.96 -5.84 1.44
N LEU A 675 -52.13 -5.72 2.76
CA LEU A 675 -51.47 -4.68 3.56
C LEU A 675 -49.93 -4.78 3.59
N ALA A 676 -49.36 -5.90 3.16
CA ALA A 676 -47.91 -6.04 3.04
C ALA A 676 -47.31 -5.21 1.89
N GLY A 677 -48.13 -4.68 0.97
CA GLY A 677 -47.70 -3.77 -0.08
C GLY A 677 -48.18 -2.33 0.11
N ASP A 678 -48.61 -1.97 1.32
CA ASP A 678 -48.96 -0.61 1.72
C ASP A 678 -47.66 0.13 2.11
N ALA A 679 -46.88 0.49 1.10
CA ALA A 679 -45.56 1.08 1.29
C ALA A 679 -45.63 2.53 1.78
N ASN A 680 -46.71 3.25 1.47
CA ASN A 680 -46.93 4.60 1.97
C ASN A 680 -47.56 4.63 3.39
N GLY A 681 -47.96 3.48 3.93
CA GLY A 681 -48.44 3.33 5.30
C GLY A 681 -49.74 4.09 5.59
N ASP A 682 -50.55 4.38 4.56
CA ASP A 682 -51.84 5.09 4.71
C ASP A 682 -53.00 4.17 5.11
N GLY A 683 -52.71 2.88 5.31
CA GLY A 683 -53.65 1.84 5.70
C GLY A 683 -54.36 1.20 4.51
N THR A 684 -54.06 1.62 3.27
CA THR A 684 -54.70 1.15 2.05
C THR A 684 -53.70 0.81 0.95
N ARG A 685 -53.46 -0.50 0.75
CA ARG A 685 -52.67 -0.95 -0.42
C ARG A 685 -53.33 -0.58 -1.75
N SER A 686 -52.52 0.00 -2.63
CA SER A 686 -52.79 0.47 -3.97
C SER A 686 -51.63 0.12 -4.90
N ALA A 687 -51.92 -0.53 -6.04
CA ALA A 687 -50.88 -0.96 -6.99
C ALA A 687 -50.08 0.20 -7.63
N THR A 688 -50.49 1.45 -7.41
CA THR A 688 -49.91 2.62 -8.08
C THR A 688 -49.58 3.75 -7.12
N GLN A 689 -50.24 3.82 -5.96
CA GLN A 689 -49.95 4.86 -4.97
C GLN A 689 -48.81 4.44 -4.04
N ASP A 690 -48.62 3.14 -3.85
CA ASP A 690 -47.52 2.54 -3.08
C ASP A 690 -46.25 2.30 -3.91
N GLU A 691 -46.28 2.59 -5.22
CA GLU A 691 -45.04 2.73 -5.97
C GLU A 691 -44.22 3.87 -5.37
N PHE A 692 -42.90 3.72 -5.26
CA PHE A 692 -42.04 4.82 -4.84
C PHE A 692 -40.67 4.78 -5.49
N VAL A 693 -40.00 5.93 -5.41
CA VAL A 693 -38.57 6.08 -5.66
C VAL A 693 -37.96 6.86 -4.50
N GLU A 694 -36.82 6.38 -4.03
CA GLU A 694 -36.02 7.02 -3.00
C GLU A 694 -34.78 7.66 -3.62
N LEU A 695 -34.53 8.90 -3.23
CA LEU A 695 -33.29 9.60 -3.52
C LEU A 695 -32.47 9.71 -2.23
N LEU A 696 -31.20 9.33 -2.27
CA LEU A 696 -30.28 9.41 -1.15
C LEU A 696 -29.16 10.39 -1.45
N ASN A 697 -28.94 11.37 -0.56
CA ASN A 697 -27.76 12.23 -0.61
C ASN A 697 -26.58 11.48 0.02
N THR A 698 -25.67 10.98 -0.80
CA THR A 698 -24.47 10.26 -0.34
C THR A 698 -23.33 11.20 0.06
N GLY A 699 -23.48 12.51 -0.14
CA GLY A 699 -22.45 13.48 0.17
C GLY A 699 -22.53 14.08 1.58
N PHE A 700 -21.50 14.87 1.89
CA PHE A 700 -21.29 15.49 3.20
C PHE A 700 -21.89 16.91 3.32
N THR A 701 -22.54 17.39 2.26
CA THR A 701 -23.21 18.70 2.24
C THR A 701 -24.67 18.52 1.85
N ALA A 702 -25.52 19.40 2.35
CA ALA A 702 -26.93 19.41 1.98
C ALA A 702 -27.08 19.74 0.50
N VAL A 703 -27.98 19.06 -0.21
CA VAL A 703 -28.26 19.30 -1.63
C VAL A 703 -29.64 19.91 -1.78
N ASP A 704 -29.68 21.12 -2.35
CA ASP A 704 -30.94 21.75 -2.78
C ASP A 704 -31.41 21.09 -4.08
N VAL A 705 -32.48 20.32 -3.99
CA VAL A 705 -33.12 19.65 -5.12
C VAL A 705 -34.37 20.40 -5.61
N SER A 706 -34.55 21.65 -5.21
CA SER A 706 -35.67 22.49 -5.65
C SER A 706 -35.76 22.54 -7.18
N GLY A 707 -36.91 22.17 -7.74
CA GLY A 707 -37.13 22.17 -9.19
C GLY A 707 -36.50 20.99 -9.95
N TRP A 708 -35.77 20.10 -9.28
CA TRP A 708 -35.30 18.85 -9.87
C TRP A 708 -36.50 17.98 -10.28
N THR A 709 -36.26 17.06 -11.21
CA THR A 709 -37.32 16.26 -11.80
C THR A 709 -37.03 14.77 -11.80
N ILE A 710 -38.09 13.98 -11.63
CA ILE A 710 -38.10 12.54 -11.85
C ILE A 710 -38.96 12.26 -13.09
N SER A 711 -38.41 11.54 -14.05
CA SER A 711 -39.11 11.09 -15.26
C SER A 711 -38.96 9.57 -15.43
N ASP A 712 -39.89 8.95 -16.11
CA ASP A 712 -39.76 7.56 -16.57
C ASP A 712 -39.48 7.49 -18.09
N GLY A 713 -39.54 6.31 -18.70
CA GLY A 713 -39.40 6.15 -20.15
C GLY A 713 -40.49 6.84 -20.99
N VAL A 714 -41.55 7.37 -20.38
CA VAL A 714 -42.70 8.00 -21.06
C VAL A 714 -42.75 9.51 -20.85
N GLY A 715 -42.42 10.01 -19.66
CA GLY A 715 -42.40 11.44 -19.39
C GLY A 715 -42.16 11.83 -17.94
N LEU A 716 -42.36 13.11 -17.65
CA LEU A 716 -42.18 13.72 -16.32
C LEU A 716 -43.19 13.19 -15.30
N ARG A 717 -42.72 12.77 -14.12
CA ARG A 717 -43.51 12.18 -13.03
C ARG A 717 -43.54 13.04 -11.76
N HIS A 718 -42.42 13.63 -11.37
CA HIS A 718 -42.37 14.51 -10.21
C HIS A 718 -41.46 15.72 -10.47
N THR A 719 -41.82 16.86 -9.88
CA THR A 719 -40.97 18.05 -9.77
C THR A 719 -40.91 18.45 -8.31
N PHE A 720 -39.71 18.48 -7.74
CA PHE A 720 -39.50 18.83 -6.34
C PHE A 720 -39.90 20.29 -6.10
N PRO A 721 -40.68 20.58 -5.04
CA PRO A 721 -41.09 21.94 -4.71
C PRO A 721 -39.90 22.80 -4.27
N ALA A 722 -40.10 24.13 -4.26
CA ALA A 722 -39.08 25.04 -3.76
C ALA A 722 -38.83 24.84 -2.26
N GLY A 723 -37.57 24.84 -1.85
CA GLY A 723 -37.14 24.61 -0.47
C GLY A 723 -36.88 23.13 -0.13
N SER A 724 -36.96 22.23 -1.11
CA SER A 724 -36.58 20.83 -0.93
C SER A 724 -35.06 20.69 -0.85
N VAL A 725 -34.54 20.55 0.36
CA VAL A 725 -33.11 20.36 0.64
C VAL A 725 -32.91 19.03 1.32
N ILE A 726 -32.17 18.12 0.68
CA ILE A 726 -31.82 16.82 1.26
C ILE A 726 -30.55 16.99 2.11
N PRO A 727 -30.60 16.82 3.46
CA PRO A 727 -29.40 16.93 4.30
C PRO A 727 -28.32 15.91 3.90
N PRO A 728 -27.06 16.11 4.35
CA PRO A 728 -26.00 15.12 4.17
C PRO A 728 -26.45 13.74 4.68
N ARG A 729 -26.15 12.68 3.93
CA ARG A 729 -26.49 11.28 4.26
C ARG A 729 -27.98 11.02 4.49
N GLU A 730 -28.88 11.87 4.01
CA GLU A 730 -30.32 11.71 4.20
C GLU A 730 -31.08 11.45 2.90
N ALA A 731 -32.32 10.98 3.02
CA ALA A 731 -33.15 10.59 1.89
C ALA A 731 -34.37 11.51 1.65
N ALA A 732 -34.86 11.48 0.42
CA ALA A 732 -36.17 11.98 0.02
C ALA A 732 -36.95 10.86 -0.68
N VAL A 733 -38.23 10.71 -0.34
CA VAL A 733 -39.09 9.64 -0.87
C VAL A 733 -40.22 10.25 -1.68
N VAL A 734 -40.43 9.76 -2.89
CA VAL A 734 -41.58 10.15 -3.73
C VAL A 734 -42.46 8.93 -3.93
N PHE A 735 -43.67 8.95 -3.37
CA PHE A 735 -44.70 7.95 -3.60
C PHE A 735 -45.55 8.28 -4.83
N GLY A 736 -46.17 7.28 -5.46
CA GLY A 736 -47.08 7.47 -6.58
C GLY A 736 -48.35 8.26 -6.21
N GLY A 737 -48.77 8.23 -4.95
CA GLY A 737 -49.90 9.02 -4.44
C GLY A 737 -50.28 8.61 -3.02
N GLY A 738 -51.58 8.75 -2.68
CA GLY A 738 -52.10 8.37 -1.37
C GLY A 738 -51.89 9.47 -0.32
N SER A 739 -51.95 9.09 0.97
CA SER A 739 -51.65 9.99 2.10
C SER A 739 -50.53 9.40 2.96
N PRO A 740 -49.26 9.48 2.52
CA PRO A 740 -48.15 8.83 3.20
C PRO A 740 -48.12 9.14 4.71
N SER A 741 -48.19 8.11 5.55
CA SER A 741 -48.23 8.23 7.02
C SER A 741 -47.36 7.21 7.77
N GLY A 742 -46.44 6.55 7.08
CA GLY A 742 -45.37 5.76 7.69
C GLY A 742 -44.33 6.62 8.43
N SER A 743 -43.38 5.98 9.11
CA SER A 743 -42.30 6.67 9.84
C SER A 743 -41.27 7.31 8.91
N PHE A 744 -40.89 6.62 7.82
CA PHE A 744 -39.97 7.09 6.76
C PHE A 744 -38.65 7.70 7.24
N GLY A 745 -38.16 7.28 8.41
CA GLY A 745 -36.96 7.80 9.03
C GLY A 745 -36.93 9.33 9.10
N ASN A 746 -35.73 9.91 8.95
CA ASN A 746 -35.54 11.35 9.00
C ASN A 746 -36.12 12.08 7.77
N ALA A 747 -36.48 11.38 6.68
CA ALA A 747 -37.14 11.99 5.53
C ALA A 747 -38.49 12.61 5.92
N ALA A 748 -39.25 11.97 6.82
CA ALA A 748 -40.51 12.53 7.33
C ALA A 748 -40.27 13.79 8.17
N ALA A 749 -39.31 13.74 9.11
CA ALA A 749 -38.96 14.87 9.98
C ALA A 749 -38.46 16.09 9.19
N ASN A 750 -37.73 15.85 8.09
CA ASN A 750 -37.22 16.89 7.20
C ASN A 750 -38.25 17.39 6.17
N GLY A 751 -39.47 16.84 6.14
CA GLY A 751 -40.50 17.21 5.16
C GLY A 751 -40.16 16.78 3.72
N LEU A 752 -39.41 15.69 3.56
CA LEU A 752 -38.90 15.14 2.30
C LEU A 752 -39.66 13.90 1.81
N VAL A 753 -40.91 13.75 2.26
CA VAL A 753 -41.84 12.71 1.77
C VAL A 753 -42.89 13.37 0.88
N PHE A 754 -42.93 12.95 -0.38
CA PHE A 754 -43.75 13.56 -1.43
C PHE A 754 -44.71 12.56 -2.07
N THR A 755 -45.70 13.11 -2.77
CA THR A 755 -46.48 12.38 -3.76
C THR A 755 -46.15 12.91 -5.16
N ALA A 756 -46.19 12.03 -6.17
CA ALA A 756 -45.87 12.37 -7.55
C ALA A 756 -46.74 13.53 -8.05
N SER A 757 -46.11 14.60 -8.53
CA SER A 757 -46.83 15.83 -8.92
C SER A 757 -47.65 15.65 -10.20
N SER A 758 -47.37 14.60 -10.98
CA SER A 758 -48.18 14.15 -12.13
C SER A 758 -49.42 13.35 -11.74
N GLY A 759 -49.57 12.96 -10.47
CA GLY A 759 -50.62 12.06 -9.98
C GLY A 759 -50.30 10.56 -10.06
N GLY A 760 -49.05 10.18 -10.35
CA GLY A 760 -48.57 8.78 -10.35
C GLY A 760 -47.17 8.63 -10.95
N LEU A 761 -46.36 7.72 -10.39
CA LEU A 761 -45.04 7.37 -10.92
C LEU A 761 -45.17 6.53 -12.19
N GLY A 762 -46.02 5.50 -12.17
CA GLY A 762 -46.38 4.71 -13.35
C GLY A 762 -45.24 3.82 -13.83
N PHE A 763 -44.50 3.27 -12.88
CA PHE A 763 -43.37 2.39 -13.09
C PHE A 763 -43.83 1.02 -13.60
N ASN A 764 -43.22 0.51 -14.67
CA ASN A 764 -43.62 -0.77 -15.26
C ASN A 764 -42.95 -1.95 -14.55
N ASN A 765 -43.72 -2.93 -14.08
CA ASN A 765 -43.18 -4.10 -13.37
C ASN A 765 -42.17 -4.90 -14.22
N THR A 766 -42.37 -4.99 -15.54
CA THR A 766 -41.48 -5.76 -16.43
C THR A 766 -40.17 -5.04 -16.78
N GLY A 767 -40.01 -3.81 -16.30
CA GLY A 767 -38.84 -2.97 -16.52
C GLY A 767 -39.18 -1.58 -17.02
N ASP A 768 -38.43 -0.59 -16.54
CA ASP A 768 -38.56 0.82 -16.90
C ASP A 768 -37.21 1.54 -16.74
N THR A 769 -37.17 2.84 -16.99
CA THR A 769 -36.00 3.70 -16.71
C THR A 769 -36.42 4.91 -15.91
N VAL A 770 -35.92 5.03 -14.68
CA VAL A 770 -36.12 6.20 -13.81
C VAL A 770 -34.98 7.18 -14.03
N THR A 771 -35.29 8.40 -14.44
CA THR A 771 -34.32 9.46 -14.71
C THR A 771 -34.51 10.61 -13.73
N LEU A 772 -33.45 10.92 -12.98
CA LEU A 772 -33.30 12.10 -12.15
C LEU A 772 -32.58 13.19 -12.95
N ALA A 773 -33.13 14.39 -13.01
CA ALA A 773 -32.52 15.54 -13.65
C ALA A 773 -32.56 16.79 -12.74
N ASP A 774 -31.53 17.63 -12.85
CA ASP A 774 -31.42 18.88 -12.10
C ASP A 774 -32.42 19.94 -12.57
N ASP A 775 -32.42 21.11 -11.92
CA ASP A 775 -33.30 22.24 -12.24
C ASP A 775 -33.01 22.87 -13.63
N GLY A 776 -31.81 22.66 -14.17
CA GLY A 776 -31.41 22.99 -15.53
C GLY A 776 -31.86 21.97 -16.58
N GLY A 777 -32.36 20.81 -16.15
CA GLY A 777 -32.77 19.69 -16.99
C GLY A 777 -31.62 18.78 -17.44
N ALA A 778 -30.43 18.90 -16.84
CA ALA A 778 -29.33 17.96 -17.07
C ALA A 778 -29.58 16.68 -16.25
N THR A 779 -29.36 15.52 -16.87
CA THR A 779 -29.51 14.23 -16.19
C THR A 779 -28.44 14.08 -15.11
N VAL A 780 -28.88 13.93 -13.86
CA VAL A 780 -28.05 13.61 -12.70
C VAL A 780 -27.80 12.11 -12.66
N GLN A 781 -28.87 11.31 -12.83
CA GLN A 781 -28.78 9.86 -12.90
C GLN A 781 -29.92 9.29 -13.73
N ALA A 782 -29.67 8.17 -14.42
CA ALA A 782 -30.71 7.36 -15.03
C ALA A 782 -30.47 5.88 -14.67
N VAL A 783 -31.50 5.23 -14.12
CA VAL A 783 -31.47 3.83 -13.70
C VAL A 783 -32.50 3.07 -14.50
N SER A 784 -32.06 2.04 -15.23
CA SER A 784 -32.96 1.08 -15.86
C SER A 784 -33.03 -0.19 -15.03
N TYR A 785 -34.23 -0.73 -14.85
CA TYR A 785 -34.47 -2.03 -14.24
C TYR A 785 -35.31 -2.90 -15.17
N GLY A 786 -35.18 -4.22 -15.03
CA GLY A 786 -35.87 -5.23 -15.83
C GLY A 786 -36.91 -6.02 -15.03
N SER A 787 -36.89 -7.34 -15.20
CA SER A 787 -37.85 -8.25 -14.56
C SER A 787 -37.72 -8.35 -13.03
N GLU A 788 -36.59 -7.91 -12.47
CA GLU A 788 -36.34 -7.83 -11.04
C GLU A 788 -37.37 -6.95 -10.31
N GLY A 789 -37.89 -5.92 -10.99
CA GLY A 789 -38.95 -5.05 -10.47
C GLY A 789 -40.35 -5.68 -10.40
N ASN A 790 -40.56 -6.90 -10.91
CA ASN A 790 -41.84 -7.63 -10.83
C ASN A 790 -41.77 -8.75 -9.76
N SER A 791 -41.55 -8.37 -8.50
CA SER A 791 -41.23 -9.31 -7.43
C SER A 791 -42.06 -9.15 -6.15
N ASP A 792 -43.15 -8.36 -6.17
CA ASP A 792 -43.89 -7.98 -4.95
C ASP A 792 -43.01 -7.31 -3.85
N GLU A 793 -41.90 -6.69 -4.23
CA GLU A 793 -40.92 -6.03 -3.35
C GLU A 793 -40.21 -4.89 -4.10
N SER A 794 -39.52 -4.01 -3.38
CA SER A 794 -38.65 -3.01 -4.00
C SER A 794 -37.32 -3.62 -4.44
N ILE A 795 -36.62 -2.88 -5.29
CA ILE A 795 -35.21 -3.10 -5.55
C ILE A 795 -34.41 -2.00 -4.86
N VAL A 796 -33.32 -2.37 -4.21
CA VAL A 796 -32.48 -1.49 -3.40
C VAL A 796 -31.01 -1.68 -3.75
N ARG A 797 -30.17 -0.70 -3.45
CA ARG A 797 -28.71 -0.85 -3.51
C ARG A 797 -28.20 -1.45 -2.21
N ASP A 798 -27.35 -2.46 -2.32
CA ASP A 798 -26.74 -3.15 -1.19
C ASP A 798 -25.21 -3.10 -1.34
N PRO A 799 -24.48 -2.39 -0.45
CA PRO A 799 -24.95 -1.77 0.80
C PRO A 799 -25.62 -0.40 0.55
N ASP A 800 -26.31 0.12 1.58
CA ASP A 800 -26.78 1.51 1.60
C ASP A 800 -25.65 2.49 1.25
N PHE A 801 -25.98 3.66 0.68
CA PHE A 801 -25.04 4.69 0.17
C PHE A 801 -24.18 4.30 -1.03
N SER A 802 -24.16 3.03 -1.45
CA SER A 802 -23.44 2.59 -2.64
C SER A 802 -24.15 3.00 -3.94
N ASN A 803 -23.44 2.91 -5.08
CA ASN A 803 -24.07 2.83 -6.40
C ASN A 803 -23.95 1.41 -6.98
N ALA A 804 -23.93 0.39 -6.11
CA ALA A 804 -23.96 -1.00 -6.51
C ALA A 804 -25.19 -1.29 -7.38
N PRO A 805 -25.14 -2.33 -8.25
CA PRO A 805 -26.32 -2.78 -8.97
C PRO A 805 -27.48 -3.07 -8.01
N PHE A 806 -28.70 -2.81 -8.47
CA PHE A 806 -29.91 -3.08 -7.69
C PHE A 806 -30.07 -4.57 -7.41
N VAL A 807 -30.40 -4.90 -6.16
CA VAL A 807 -30.82 -6.23 -5.73
C VAL A 807 -32.26 -6.17 -5.23
N LYS A 808 -32.91 -7.34 -5.12
CA LYS A 808 -34.22 -7.44 -4.46
C LYS A 808 -34.08 -7.13 -2.97
N HIS A 809 -34.98 -6.32 -2.40
CA HIS A 809 -34.87 -5.86 -1.02
C HIS A 809 -34.73 -6.99 0.00
N THR A 810 -35.52 -8.05 -0.16
CA THR A 810 -35.45 -9.23 0.73
C THR A 810 -34.11 -9.97 0.69
N LEU A 811 -33.31 -9.77 -0.36
CA LEU A 811 -31.98 -10.36 -0.51
C LEU A 811 -30.86 -9.44 0.01
N ALA A 812 -31.14 -8.16 0.22
CA ALA A 812 -30.16 -7.19 0.71
C ALA A 812 -29.73 -7.51 2.15
N ALA A 813 -28.45 -7.32 2.44
CA ALA A 813 -27.88 -7.59 3.76
C ALA A 813 -28.55 -6.72 4.84
N GLY A 814 -29.03 -7.35 5.91
CA GLY A 814 -29.69 -6.63 7.01
C GLY A 814 -31.19 -6.36 6.83
N SER A 815 -31.79 -6.72 5.68
CA SER A 815 -33.22 -6.43 5.39
C SER A 815 -34.21 -7.09 6.36
N GLY A 816 -33.79 -8.16 7.04
CA GLY A 816 -34.68 -8.94 7.90
C GLY A 816 -35.86 -9.59 7.17
N GLY A 817 -35.83 -9.65 5.83
CA GLY A 817 -36.94 -10.09 4.99
C GLY A 817 -38.03 -9.04 4.78
N SER A 818 -37.75 -7.75 5.04
CA SER A 818 -38.62 -6.65 4.63
C SER A 818 -38.78 -6.62 3.10
N LEU A 819 -39.93 -6.12 2.63
CA LEU A 819 -40.22 -5.99 1.20
C LEU A 819 -39.76 -4.63 0.62
N TYR A 820 -39.50 -3.66 1.50
CA TYR A 820 -39.11 -2.29 1.17
C TYR A 820 -38.66 -1.54 2.44
N SER A 821 -37.96 -0.40 2.30
CA SER A 821 -37.53 0.44 3.43
C SER A 821 -37.54 1.95 3.12
N PRO A 822 -38.65 2.54 2.64
CA PRO A 822 -38.67 3.94 2.20
C PRO A 822 -38.28 4.91 3.32
N GLY A 823 -37.29 5.76 3.06
CA GLY A 823 -36.79 6.80 3.97
C GLY A 823 -35.82 6.29 5.03
N THR A 824 -35.40 5.02 4.95
CA THR A 824 -34.58 4.33 5.95
C THR A 824 -33.54 3.43 5.28
N LYS A 825 -32.47 3.10 6.02
CA LYS A 825 -31.53 2.05 5.62
C LYS A 825 -32.28 0.74 5.32
N ILE A 826 -31.63 -0.19 4.62
CA ILE A 826 -32.15 -1.53 4.33
C ILE A 826 -32.75 -2.22 5.57
N GLY A 827 -32.12 -2.05 6.75
CA GLY A 827 -32.57 -2.60 8.03
C GLY A 827 -33.69 -1.85 8.75
N GLY A 828 -34.25 -0.79 8.15
CA GLY A 828 -35.34 0.03 8.70
C GLY A 828 -34.89 1.10 9.70
N GLN A 829 -33.58 1.28 9.91
CA GLN A 829 -33.03 2.34 10.77
C GLN A 829 -32.89 3.66 9.99
N ALA A 830 -32.85 4.79 10.70
CA ALA A 830 -32.54 6.08 10.08
C ALA A 830 -31.14 6.07 9.44
N PHE A 831 -30.96 6.82 8.34
CA PHE A 831 -29.66 6.91 7.67
C PHE A 831 -28.59 7.60 8.51
N THR A 832 -29.00 8.56 9.35
CA THR A 832 -28.13 9.26 10.29
C THR A 832 -28.71 9.30 11.70
N VAL A 833 -27.84 9.44 12.70
CA VAL A 833 -28.23 9.61 14.11
C VAL A 833 -28.52 11.10 14.35
N PRO A 834 -29.71 11.50 14.84
CA PRO A 834 -29.98 12.90 15.12
C PRO A 834 -29.00 13.49 16.17
N PRO A 835 -28.58 14.76 16.05
CA PRO A 835 -27.82 15.42 17.11
C PRO A 835 -28.51 15.28 18.47
N GLY A 836 -27.73 14.92 19.50
CA GLY A 836 -28.23 14.66 20.85
C GLY A 836 -28.80 13.26 21.09
N ALA A 837 -29.00 12.42 20.07
CA ALA A 837 -29.44 11.02 20.24
C ALA A 837 -28.32 10.12 20.79
N VAL A 838 -27.07 10.40 20.44
CA VAL A 838 -25.86 9.88 21.09
C VAL A 838 -24.99 11.05 21.51
N ILE A 839 -24.49 11.00 22.73
CA ILE A 839 -23.59 12.02 23.28
C ILE A 839 -22.34 11.39 23.89
N LEU A 840 -21.24 12.14 23.90
CA LEU A 840 -20.02 11.90 24.66
C LEU A 840 -20.28 12.14 26.15
N THR A 841 -19.91 11.19 26.98
CA THR A 841 -20.21 11.26 28.43
C THR A 841 -18.98 11.23 29.30
N GLU A 842 -17.92 10.55 28.89
CA GLU A 842 -16.66 10.56 29.62
C GLU A 842 -15.47 10.31 28.68
N VAL A 843 -14.36 11.02 28.90
CA VAL A 843 -13.13 10.89 28.12
C VAL A 843 -11.95 10.70 29.05
N MET A 844 -11.18 9.64 28.82
CA MET A 844 -9.95 9.32 29.53
C MET A 844 -8.75 9.45 28.59
N TYR A 845 -8.10 10.61 28.62
CA TYR A 845 -6.97 10.92 27.74
C TYR A 845 -5.59 10.85 28.43
N ASP A 846 -5.49 11.12 29.75
CA ASP A 846 -4.21 11.08 30.50
C ASP A 846 -4.24 10.04 31.65
N PRO A 847 -4.20 8.73 31.36
CA PRO A 847 -4.12 7.69 32.39
C PRO A 847 -2.80 7.72 33.15
N SER A 848 -2.80 7.34 34.43
CA SER A 848 -1.58 7.41 35.22
C SER A 848 -0.54 6.38 34.76
N GLY A 849 0.60 6.81 34.21
CA GLY A 849 1.73 5.92 33.93
C GLY A 849 2.20 5.97 32.48
N ALA A 850 2.13 4.84 31.78
CA ALA A 850 2.42 4.78 30.35
C ALA A 850 1.09 4.80 29.60
N ASP A 851 0.91 5.81 28.73
CA ASP A 851 -0.44 6.17 28.26
C ASP A 851 -0.93 5.30 27.10
N SER A 852 0.01 4.64 26.41
CA SER A 852 -0.29 3.79 25.26
C SER A 852 -1.21 2.61 25.63
N GLY A 853 -2.43 2.65 25.10
CA GLY A 853 -3.40 1.57 25.18
C GLY A 853 -4.26 1.52 26.44
N LEU A 854 -4.31 2.64 27.17
CA LEU A 854 -5.15 2.85 28.35
C LEU A 854 -6.20 3.97 28.16
N GLU A 855 -6.20 4.66 27.03
CA GLU A 855 -7.15 5.74 26.73
C GLU A 855 -8.50 5.19 26.27
N TRP A 856 -9.57 5.96 26.52
CA TRP A 856 -10.92 5.59 26.10
C TRP A 856 -11.90 6.77 26.05
N VAL A 857 -13.00 6.57 25.33
CA VAL A 857 -14.13 7.49 25.17
C VAL A 857 -15.43 6.74 25.43
N GLU A 858 -16.36 7.33 26.18
CA GLU A 858 -17.69 6.79 26.44
C GLU A 858 -18.78 7.59 25.71
N LEU A 859 -19.70 6.85 25.11
CA LEU A 859 -20.93 7.35 24.50
C LEU A 859 -22.17 6.92 25.29
N TYR A 860 -23.26 7.66 25.17
CA TYR A 860 -24.56 7.32 25.76
C TYR A 860 -25.71 7.54 24.80
N ASN A 861 -26.64 6.58 24.76
CA ASN A 861 -27.88 6.68 23.99
C ASN A 861 -28.97 7.35 24.82
N THR A 862 -29.37 8.56 24.43
CA THR A 862 -30.40 9.37 25.09
C THR A 862 -31.83 8.99 24.67
N THR A 863 -31.97 8.15 23.64
CA THR A 863 -33.25 7.85 23.02
C THR A 863 -33.96 6.65 23.64
N GLY A 864 -35.25 6.51 23.33
CA GLY A 864 -36.05 5.34 23.68
C GLY A 864 -35.87 4.14 22.74
N ALA A 865 -35.00 4.23 21.74
CA ALA A 865 -34.76 3.20 20.72
C ALA A 865 -33.30 2.74 20.70
N THR A 866 -33.04 1.54 20.22
CA THR A 866 -31.65 1.08 20.00
C THR A 866 -31.06 1.86 18.84
N LEU A 867 -29.87 2.44 19.01
CA LEU A 867 -29.17 3.18 17.97
C LEU A 867 -28.08 2.32 17.34
N ASP A 868 -28.07 2.25 16.02
CA ASP A 868 -26.95 1.74 15.25
C ASP A 868 -25.89 2.84 15.13
N VAL A 869 -24.69 2.56 15.62
CA VAL A 869 -23.56 3.50 15.59
C VAL A 869 -22.46 3.08 14.63
N SER A 870 -22.70 2.03 13.82
CA SER A 870 -21.68 1.45 12.94
C SER A 870 -21.11 2.38 11.88
N ASP A 871 -21.83 3.46 11.54
CA ASP A 871 -21.39 4.46 10.58
C ASP A 871 -20.88 5.76 11.23
N LEU A 872 -20.75 5.81 12.56
CA LEU A 872 -20.20 6.97 13.27
C LEU A 872 -18.67 6.90 13.39
N CYS A 873 -18.05 8.05 13.60
CA CYS A 873 -16.63 8.18 13.87
C CYS A 873 -16.39 9.05 15.11
N ILE A 874 -15.45 8.65 15.96
CA ILE A 874 -14.89 9.53 16.99
C ILE A 874 -13.59 10.13 16.46
N GLY A 875 -13.46 11.44 16.48
CA GLY A 875 -12.23 12.16 16.14
C GLY A 875 -11.64 12.87 17.35
N SER A 876 -10.31 13.05 17.36
CA SER A 876 -9.62 13.83 18.37
C SER A 876 -8.47 14.66 17.79
N GLY A 877 -8.07 15.72 18.49
CA GLY A 877 -6.85 16.47 18.17
C GLY A 877 -6.79 17.89 18.74
N GLY A 878 -5.66 18.56 18.47
CA GLY A 878 -5.31 19.90 18.96
C GLY A 878 -5.24 20.98 17.88
N GLY A 879 -5.83 20.76 16.71
CA GLY A 879 -5.95 21.79 15.66
C GLY A 879 -7.19 21.53 14.79
N ASP A 880 -7.46 20.25 14.57
CA ASP A 880 -8.74 19.70 14.15
C ASP A 880 -8.90 18.30 14.79
N TYR A 881 -10.02 17.63 14.52
CA TYR A 881 -10.34 16.30 15.06
C TYR A 881 -9.80 15.13 14.23
N THR A 882 -8.86 15.36 13.29
CA THR A 882 -8.36 14.32 12.39
C THR A 882 -7.05 13.67 12.84
N ASN A 883 -6.50 14.05 14.01
CA ASN A 883 -5.27 13.46 14.54
C ASN A 883 -5.45 11.97 14.87
N SER A 884 -6.58 11.62 15.49
CA SER A 884 -6.95 10.23 15.72
C SER A 884 -8.41 10.06 15.34
N LEU A 885 -8.69 9.09 14.47
CA LEU A 885 -10.03 8.77 14.00
C LEU A 885 -10.35 7.31 14.33
N ILE A 886 -11.45 7.10 15.05
CA ILE A 886 -11.83 5.81 15.61
C ILE A 886 -13.17 5.38 14.99
N PRO A 887 -13.19 4.40 14.07
CA PRO A 887 -14.41 3.92 13.46
C PRO A 887 -15.18 3.03 14.44
N LEU A 888 -16.50 3.16 14.46
CA LEU A 888 -17.35 2.35 15.34
C LEU A 888 -17.92 1.10 14.65
N ASP A 889 -17.11 0.34 13.91
CA ASP A 889 -17.57 -0.76 13.03
C ASP A 889 -17.06 -2.16 13.41
N GLY A 890 -16.26 -2.29 14.48
CA GLY A 890 -15.56 -3.53 14.87
C GLY A 890 -16.24 -4.42 15.93
N CYS A 891 -17.51 -4.20 16.28
CA CYS A 891 -18.16 -4.88 17.42
C CYS A 891 -18.63 -6.29 17.09
N ALA A 892 -18.46 -7.21 18.03
CA ALA A 892 -18.96 -8.58 17.90
C ALA A 892 -20.50 -8.62 17.94
N GLY A 893 -21.12 -8.75 16.77
CA GLY A 893 -22.59 -8.80 16.64
C GLY A 893 -23.25 -7.49 16.16
N GLY A 894 -22.47 -6.50 15.71
CA GLY A 894 -22.93 -5.18 15.27
C GLY A 894 -22.77 -4.13 16.37
N CYS A 895 -22.43 -2.90 16.00
CA CYS A 895 -22.23 -1.81 16.96
C CYS A 895 -23.54 -1.07 17.18
N SER A 896 -24.19 -1.35 18.30
CA SER A 896 -25.44 -0.68 18.67
C SER A 896 -25.48 -0.36 20.15
N ILE A 897 -26.18 0.72 20.49
CA ILE A 897 -26.35 1.19 21.86
C ILE A 897 -27.83 1.05 22.22
N ALA A 898 -28.17 0.24 23.22
CA ALA A 898 -29.55 0.09 23.68
C ALA A 898 -30.08 1.39 24.33
N PRO A 899 -31.42 1.58 24.42
CA PRO A 899 -32.00 2.76 25.08
C PRO A 899 -31.43 2.97 26.49
N GLY A 900 -30.88 4.15 26.76
CA GLY A 900 -30.30 4.50 28.06
C GLY A 900 -29.04 3.72 28.46
N ALA A 901 -28.38 3.04 27.52
CA ALA A 901 -27.11 2.35 27.75
C ALA A 901 -25.91 3.22 27.34
N THR A 902 -24.74 2.92 27.90
CA THR A 902 -23.46 3.48 27.46
C THR A 902 -22.74 2.55 26.48
N PHE A 903 -21.75 3.10 25.78
CA PHE A 903 -20.90 2.38 24.84
C PHE A 903 -19.46 2.91 24.95
N VAL A 904 -18.55 2.08 25.42
CA VAL A 904 -17.16 2.48 25.74
C VAL A 904 -16.20 1.97 24.67
N VAL A 905 -15.40 2.87 24.12
CA VAL A 905 -14.41 2.62 23.06
C VAL A 905 -13.01 2.92 23.57
N GLY A 906 -12.09 1.95 23.47
CA GLY A 906 -10.70 2.16 23.88
C GLY A 906 -9.93 0.86 24.13
N GLY A 907 -8.79 0.95 24.80
CA GLY A 907 -7.94 -0.20 25.13
C GLY A 907 -6.64 -0.27 24.31
N PRO A 908 -5.97 -1.44 24.22
CA PRO A 908 -6.47 -2.78 24.53
C PRO A 908 -6.37 -3.18 26.01
N THR A 909 -5.85 -2.32 26.88
CA THR A 909 -5.62 -2.65 28.29
C THR A 909 -6.63 -1.93 29.19
N ALA A 910 -7.28 -2.68 30.07
CA ALA A 910 -8.03 -2.14 31.19
C ALA A 910 -7.21 -2.32 32.48
N GLY A 911 -7.20 -1.31 33.34
CA GLY A 911 -6.51 -1.38 34.62
C GLY A 911 -6.91 -0.28 35.59
N ALA A 912 -6.48 -0.41 36.84
CA ALA A 912 -6.82 0.55 37.89
C ALA A 912 -6.37 2.01 37.58
N SER A 913 -5.43 2.19 36.66
CA SER A 913 -4.92 3.51 36.22
C SER A 913 -5.85 4.25 35.24
N ASN A 914 -6.83 3.57 34.64
CA ASN A 914 -7.81 4.15 33.71
C ASN A 914 -9.27 3.83 34.09
N GLY A 915 -9.53 3.46 35.34
CA GLY A 915 -10.89 3.21 35.86
C GLY A 915 -11.41 1.78 35.64
N ASP A 916 -10.58 0.83 35.21
CA ASP A 916 -10.97 -0.56 34.91
C ASP A 916 -12.20 -0.69 33.96
N PRO A 917 -12.20 -0.03 32.78
CA PRO A 917 -13.34 -0.02 31.86
C PRO A 917 -13.67 -1.40 31.28
N THR A 918 -14.96 -1.64 31.02
CA THR A 918 -15.39 -2.71 30.12
C THR A 918 -15.63 -2.10 28.74
N PHE A 919 -14.82 -2.49 27.76
CA PHE A 919 -14.91 -1.97 26.40
C PHE A 919 -15.97 -2.71 25.57
N ASP A 920 -16.89 -1.96 24.99
CA ASP A 920 -17.83 -2.45 23.96
C ASP A 920 -17.13 -2.57 22.60
N LEU A 921 -16.15 -1.68 22.35
CA LEU A 921 -15.23 -1.75 21.22
C LEU A 921 -13.78 -1.62 21.71
N VAL A 922 -13.03 -2.72 21.59
CA VAL A 922 -11.59 -2.72 21.89
C VAL A 922 -10.84 -2.10 20.72
N PHE A 923 -10.24 -0.93 20.92
CA PHE A 923 -9.53 -0.18 19.89
C PHE A 923 -8.28 0.49 20.47
N GLN A 924 -7.12 0.26 19.85
CA GLN A 924 -5.89 0.96 20.21
C GLN A 924 -5.91 2.37 19.60
N ILE A 925 -6.12 3.38 20.42
CA ILE A 925 -6.09 4.78 19.99
C ILE A 925 -4.63 5.16 19.67
N SER A 926 -4.32 5.38 18.39
CA SER A 926 -2.97 5.69 17.92
C SER A 926 -3.01 6.60 16.67
N PRO A 927 -2.43 7.81 16.70
CA PRO A 927 -1.83 8.47 17.88
C PRO A 927 -2.83 8.56 19.05
N GLY A 928 -2.32 8.61 20.29
CA GLY A 928 -3.17 8.68 21.48
C GLY A 928 -4.04 9.95 21.51
N LEU A 929 -5.01 9.97 22.42
CA LEU A 929 -5.73 11.21 22.77
C LEU A 929 -4.71 12.25 23.27
N GLN A 930 -4.89 13.51 22.90
CA GLN A 930 -3.88 14.53 23.20
C GLN A 930 -4.00 15.02 24.64
N ASN A 931 -2.87 15.02 25.35
CA ASN A 931 -2.71 15.62 26.67
C ASN A 931 -2.33 17.09 26.48
N SER A 932 -3.35 17.92 26.30
CA SER A 932 -3.34 19.38 26.19
C SER A 932 -2.09 20.12 26.68
N GLY A 933 -1.56 20.93 25.78
CA GLY A 933 -0.41 21.79 25.99
C GLY A 933 -0.80 23.22 26.37
N ALA A 934 -0.26 24.20 25.64
CA ALA A 934 -0.64 25.61 25.83
C ALA A 934 -2.02 25.95 25.25
N ASP A 935 -2.47 25.17 24.27
CA ASP A 935 -3.75 25.29 23.57
C ASP A 935 -4.67 24.12 23.93
N ALA A 936 -5.98 24.30 23.73
CA ALA A 936 -6.99 23.29 24.02
C ALA A 936 -6.93 22.11 23.03
N ASP A 937 -7.34 20.93 23.47
CA ASP A 937 -7.57 19.76 22.62
C ASP A 937 -9.05 19.39 22.65
N GLY A 938 -9.46 18.42 21.84
CA GLY A 938 -10.83 17.96 21.88
C GLY A 938 -11.05 16.54 21.39
N VAL A 939 -12.22 16.02 21.73
CA VAL A 939 -12.81 14.78 21.22
C VAL A 939 -14.19 15.11 20.67
N ALA A 940 -14.53 14.55 19.51
CA ALA A 940 -15.78 14.83 18.83
C ALA A 940 -16.37 13.58 18.18
N LEU A 941 -17.69 13.50 18.15
CA LEU A 941 -18.48 12.46 17.51
C LEU A 941 -19.05 12.98 16.18
N PHE A 942 -18.93 12.19 15.13
CA PHE A 942 -19.36 12.55 13.78
C PHE A 942 -20.37 11.54 13.22
N ASN A 943 -21.36 12.06 12.51
CA ASN A 943 -22.37 11.30 11.75
C ASN A 943 -21.84 10.72 10.43
N PHE A 944 -20.54 10.47 10.38
CA PHE A 944 -19.80 10.12 9.19
C PHE A 944 -18.80 9.03 9.53
N ARG A 945 -18.48 8.17 8.56
CA ARG A 945 -17.37 7.24 8.71
C ARG A 945 -16.07 8.01 8.82
N CYS A 946 -15.07 7.44 9.48
CA CYS A 946 -13.81 8.13 9.72
C CYS A 946 -13.08 8.58 8.46
N SER A 947 -13.21 7.85 7.35
CA SER A 947 -12.64 8.25 6.05
C SER A 947 -13.17 9.58 5.52
N GLN A 948 -14.25 10.11 6.11
CA GLN A 948 -15.03 11.25 5.64
C GLN A 948 -14.96 12.45 6.59
N VAL A 949 -14.35 12.27 7.77
CA VAL A 949 -14.11 13.36 8.70
C VAL A 949 -12.96 14.22 8.16
N THR A 950 -13.24 15.50 7.97
CA THR A 950 -12.29 16.52 7.52
C THR A 950 -12.12 17.57 8.61
N PRO A 951 -11.11 18.46 8.51
CA PRO A 951 -10.95 19.55 9.47
C PRO A 951 -12.13 20.53 9.55
N LEU A 952 -13.06 20.50 8.57
CA LEU A 952 -14.23 21.37 8.52
C LEU A 952 -15.55 20.64 8.84
N THR A 953 -15.49 19.34 9.13
CA THR A 953 -16.69 18.57 9.44
C THR A 953 -17.22 19.02 10.79
N VAL A 954 -18.49 19.41 10.84
CA VAL A 954 -19.15 19.80 12.10
C VAL A 954 -19.55 18.54 12.85
N PRO A 955 -19.14 18.37 14.12
CA PRO A 955 -19.52 17.21 14.91
C PRO A 955 -20.98 17.24 15.33
N ILE A 956 -21.56 16.06 15.63
CA ILE A 956 -22.90 15.97 16.22
C ILE A 956 -22.86 16.12 17.74
N ASP A 957 -21.69 15.96 18.34
CA ASP A 957 -21.39 16.25 19.73
C ASP A 957 -19.87 16.38 19.92
N ALA A 958 -19.40 17.33 20.72
CA ALA A 958 -17.98 17.52 20.98
C ALA A 958 -17.69 17.89 22.44
N VAL A 959 -16.44 17.69 22.84
CA VAL A 959 -15.87 18.26 24.06
C VAL A 959 -14.50 18.84 23.75
N VAL A 960 -14.32 20.12 24.07
CA VAL A 960 -13.06 20.85 23.99
C VAL A 960 -12.54 21.06 25.41
N TYR A 961 -11.31 20.61 25.69
CA TYR A 961 -10.72 20.70 27.02
C TYR A 961 -9.38 21.44 27.02
N GLY A 962 -9.14 22.19 28.09
CA GLY A 962 -7.88 22.86 28.38
C GLY A 962 -7.98 24.34 28.62
N ASN A 963 -6.89 25.06 28.37
CA ASN A 963 -6.74 26.44 28.85
C ASN A 963 -7.40 27.47 27.92
N ALA A 964 -7.12 27.41 26.62
CA ALA A 964 -7.67 28.33 25.63
C ALA A 964 -7.76 27.66 24.24
N ASN A 965 -8.93 27.76 23.61
CA ASN A 965 -9.16 27.32 22.24
C ASN A 965 -8.66 28.38 21.24
N THR A 966 -7.34 28.58 21.16
CA THR A 966 -6.74 29.54 20.21
C THR A 966 -6.41 28.94 18.84
N ASN A 967 -6.40 27.61 18.80
CA ASN A 967 -6.25 26.73 17.64
C ASN A 967 -7.54 26.57 16.83
N GLY A 968 -8.70 26.92 17.38
CA GLY A 968 -9.94 27.06 16.61
C GLY A 968 -10.73 25.77 16.40
N LEU A 969 -10.65 24.84 17.35
CA LEU A 969 -11.50 23.64 17.36
C LEU A 969 -12.97 24.05 17.42
N ILE A 970 -13.79 23.50 16.52
CA ILE A 970 -15.23 23.79 16.43
C ILE A 970 -16.04 22.78 17.25
N ASP A 971 -17.04 23.25 17.99
CA ASP A 971 -17.98 22.36 18.66
C ASP A 971 -19.16 21.97 17.74
N GLU A 972 -20.17 21.31 18.29
CA GLU A 972 -21.39 20.89 17.57
C GLU A 972 -22.22 22.05 17.01
N THR A 973 -21.96 23.30 17.42
CA THR A 973 -22.55 24.50 16.81
C THR A 973 -21.83 24.92 15.53
N GLY A 974 -20.68 24.31 15.24
CA GLY A 974 -19.78 24.65 14.13
C GLY A 974 -18.96 25.91 14.38
N ILE A 975 -18.88 26.37 15.64
CA ILE A 975 -18.15 27.58 16.04
C ILE A 975 -17.06 27.18 17.04
N ALA A 976 -15.90 27.86 16.97
CA ALA A 976 -14.85 27.69 17.95
C ALA A 976 -15.17 28.47 19.25
N ASN A 977 -15.75 27.77 20.22
CA ASN A 977 -16.07 28.30 21.55
C ASN A 977 -14.92 28.07 22.55
N PRO A 978 -14.88 28.79 23.69
CA PRO A 978 -13.92 28.50 24.76
C PRO A 978 -14.04 27.04 25.25
N PRO A 979 -12.98 26.45 25.82
CA PRO A 979 -13.02 25.07 26.31
C PRO A 979 -14.16 24.83 27.32
N ASP A 980 -14.84 23.69 27.18
CA ASP A 980 -15.95 23.25 28.03
C ASP A 980 -15.48 22.92 29.45
N VAL A 981 -14.26 22.40 29.56
CA VAL A 981 -13.67 21.95 30.82
C VAL A 981 -12.16 22.21 30.84
N ALA A 982 -11.61 22.44 32.02
CA ALA A 982 -10.17 22.56 32.20
C ALA A 982 -9.48 21.18 32.11
N ASP A 983 -8.16 21.18 31.94
CA ASP A 983 -7.38 19.94 31.89
C ASP A 983 -7.51 19.11 33.16
N ALA A 984 -7.91 17.85 32.97
CA ALA A 984 -7.76 16.79 33.93
C ALA A 984 -6.26 16.52 34.17
N SER A 985 -5.90 16.27 35.44
CA SER A 985 -4.55 15.84 35.78
C SER A 985 -4.39 14.34 35.53
N SER A 986 -3.16 13.87 35.31
CA SER A 986 -2.87 12.43 35.14
C SER A 986 -3.58 11.53 36.15
N GLY A 987 -4.28 10.52 35.61
CA GLY A 987 -5.15 9.58 36.33
C GLY A 987 -6.60 10.06 36.53
N GLN A 988 -6.99 11.20 35.97
CA GLN A 988 -8.35 11.74 35.99
C GLN A 988 -8.96 11.71 34.58
N SER A 989 -10.28 11.68 34.50
CA SER A 989 -11.06 11.82 33.26
C SER A 989 -11.80 13.16 33.23
N ILE A 990 -12.43 13.48 32.11
CA ILE A 990 -13.46 14.51 32.03
C ILE A 990 -14.82 13.84 31.81
N GLU A 991 -15.83 14.30 32.53
CA GLU A 991 -17.17 13.70 32.57
C GLU A 991 -18.23 14.77 32.30
N ARG A 992 -19.24 14.41 31.51
CA ARG A 992 -20.46 15.20 31.34
C ARG A 992 -21.40 14.92 32.51
N VAL A 993 -21.89 15.95 33.19
CA VAL A 993 -22.69 15.79 34.43
C VAL A 993 -24.20 15.86 34.22
N ASP A 994 -24.63 16.29 33.04
CA ASP A 994 -26.03 16.40 32.66
C ASP A 994 -26.20 16.24 31.14
N LEU A 995 -27.44 16.05 30.68
CA LEU A 995 -27.74 16.01 29.25
C LEU A 995 -27.65 17.38 28.57
N ALA A 996 -27.49 18.47 29.34
CA ALA A 996 -27.38 19.84 28.83
C ALA A 996 -25.96 20.21 28.38
N GLY A 997 -24.98 19.32 28.56
CA GLY A 997 -23.61 19.49 28.07
C GLY A 997 -22.65 20.13 29.06
N THR A 998 -22.96 20.11 30.36
CA THR A 998 -22.01 20.59 31.37
C THR A 998 -20.90 19.56 31.60
N TRP A 999 -19.63 19.96 31.49
CA TRP A 999 -18.46 19.10 31.70
C TRP A 999 -17.69 19.44 32.99
N GLN A 1000 -17.11 18.43 33.64
CA GLN A 1000 -16.24 18.58 34.80
C GLN A 1000 -15.04 17.63 34.76
N VAL A 1001 -13.98 17.97 35.51
CA VAL A 1001 -12.88 17.03 35.77
C VAL A 1001 -13.33 16.02 36.82
N GLN A 1002 -13.22 14.74 36.49
CA GLN A 1002 -13.61 13.63 37.34
C GLN A 1002 -12.38 12.99 38.01
N PRO A 1003 -12.22 13.07 39.35
CA PRO A 1003 -11.00 12.61 40.02
C PRO A 1003 -10.75 11.10 39.99
N LEU A 1004 -11.79 10.31 39.75
CA LEU A 1004 -11.72 8.86 39.63
C LEU A 1004 -12.53 8.47 38.39
N PRO A 1005 -11.87 8.06 37.29
CA PRO A 1005 -12.57 7.65 36.08
C PRO A 1005 -13.59 6.57 36.39
N ASN A 1006 -14.81 6.74 35.90
CA ASN A 1006 -15.93 5.87 36.26
C ASN A 1006 -16.71 5.45 35.01
N PRO A 1007 -16.09 4.63 34.15
CA PRO A 1007 -16.73 4.15 32.93
C PRO A 1007 -18.00 3.35 33.26
N ASN A 1008 -18.91 3.29 32.29
CA ASN A 1008 -20.17 2.57 32.31
C ASN A 1008 -21.24 3.15 33.25
N VAL A 1009 -21.23 4.46 33.51
CA VAL A 1009 -22.24 5.13 34.35
C VAL A 1009 -23.40 5.64 33.49
N ALA A 1010 -24.54 4.96 33.59
CA ALA A 1010 -25.75 5.42 32.93
C ALA A 1010 -26.34 6.68 33.62
N PHE A 1011 -26.67 7.71 32.84
CA PHE A 1011 -27.55 8.79 33.28
C PHE A 1011 -28.91 8.21 33.71
N PRO A 1012 -29.65 8.89 34.61
CA PRO A 1012 -31.05 8.54 34.86
C PRO A 1012 -31.80 8.56 33.53
N ALA A 1013 -32.36 7.41 33.13
CA ALA A 1013 -33.08 7.30 31.87
C ALA A 1013 -34.21 8.35 31.81
N PRO A 1014 -34.39 9.07 30.69
CA PRO A 1014 -35.60 9.87 30.51
C PRO A 1014 -36.83 8.96 30.62
N PRO A 1015 -37.97 9.46 31.15
CA PRO A 1015 -39.15 8.63 31.32
C PRO A 1015 -39.57 7.97 29.99
N PRO A 1016 -40.14 6.75 30.02
CA PRO A 1016 -40.53 6.03 28.81
C PRO A 1016 -41.37 6.89 27.86
N GLY A 1017 -40.83 7.16 26.67
CA GLY A 1017 -41.48 7.98 25.64
C GLY A 1017 -40.95 9.40 25.51
N GLY A 1018 -40.08 9.91 26.40
CA GLY A 1018 -39.44 11.22 26.23
C GLY A 1018 -40.34 12.44 26.44
N LEU A 1019 -41.58 12.27 26.92
CA LEU A 1019 -42.52 13.36 27.20
C LEU A 1019 -42.48 13.74 28.69
N ILE A 1020 -42.19 15.00 28.99
CA ILE A 1020 -42.09 15.54 30.36
C ILE A 1020 -42.90 16.82 30.53
N ILE A 1021 -43.27 17.14 31.77
CA ILE A 1021 -43.88 18.40 32.20
C ILE A 1021 -42.76 19.41 32.46
N THR A 1022 -42.79 20.55 31.76
CA THR A 1022 -41.76 21.60 31.89
C THR A 1022 -42.22 22.82 32.64
N GLU A 1023 -43.49 23.18 32.56
CA GLU A 1023 -44.03 24.36 33.25
C GLU A 1023 -45.52 24.17 33.55
N VAL A 1024 -45.99 24.63 34.72
CA VAL A 1024 -47.40 24.58 35.11
C VAL A 1024 -47.86 25.94 35.61
N PHE A 1025 -48.93 26.46 34.99
CA PHE A 1025 -49.62 27.68 35.42
C PHE A 1025 -51.00 27.31 35.96
N TYR A 1026 -51.14 27.36 37.29
CA TYR A 1026 -52.36 26.94 37.99
C TYR A 1026 -53.05 28.06 38.79
N ASP A 1027 -52.34 29.14 39.16
CA ASP A 1027 -52.92 30.23 39.97
C ASP A 1027 -52.99 31.55 39.18
N TYR A 1028 -54.10 31.79 38.47
CA TYR A 1028 -54.31 33.05 37.75
C TYR A 1028 -54.71 34.18 38.71
N SER A 1029 -54.21 35.40 38.47
CA SER A 1029 -54.59 36.58 39.27
C SER A 1029 -56.03 37.04 38.98
N GLY A 1030 -57.04 36.40 39.58
CA GLY A 1030 -58.45 36.74 39.35
C GLY A 1030 -59.38 35.54 39.47
N ALA A 1031 -60.41 35.50 38.62
CA ALA A 1031 -61.11 34.24 38.34
C ALA A 1031 -60.26 33.49 37.30
N ASP A 1032 -59.96 32.24 37.59
CA ASP A 1032 -58.96 31.38 36.94
C ASP A 1032 -59.52 30.51 35.81
N ASN A 1033 -60.84 30.30 35.75
CA ASN A 1033 -61.48 29.51 34.70
C ASN A 1033 -61.01 29.90 33.29
N GLY A 1034 -60.43 28.93 32.58
CA GLY A 1034 -59.96 29.06 31.21
C GLY A 1034 -58.58 29.72 31.03
N PHE A 1035 -57.83 30.02 32.09
CA PHE A 1035 -56.49 30.62 32.00
C PHE A 1035 -55.33 29.68 32.36
N GLU A 1036 -55.62 28.54 33.00
CA GLU A 1036 -54.64 27.55 33.47
C GLU A 1036 -54.08 26.70 32.34
N TRP A 1037 -52.83 26.27 32.48
CA TRP A 1037 -52.16 25.43 31.48
C TRP A 1037 -51.01 24.61 32.03
N VAL A 1038 -50.69 23.53 31.31
CA VAL A 1038 -49.57 22.61 31.52
C VAL A 1038 -48.75 22.58 30.24
N GLU A 1039 -47.46 22.81 30.37
CA GLU A 1039 -46.50 22.73 29.27
C GLU A 1039 -45.82 21.36 29.27
N LEU A 1040 -45.77 20.75 28.08
CA LEU A 1040 -45.11 19.47 27.86
C LEU A 1040 -43.99 19.63 26.83
N TYR A 1041 -42.87 18.99 27.09
CA TYR A 1041 -41.74 18.91 26.16
C TYR A 1041 -41.50 17.47 25.76
N HIS A 1042 -41.27 17.25 24.47
CA HIS A 1042 -40.87 15.95 23.95
C HIS A 1042 -39.36 15.93 23.67
N GLY A 1043 -38.59 15.41 24.62
CA GLY A 1043 -37.15 15.17 24.52
C GLY A 1043 -36.74 13.83 23.90
N GLY A 1044 -37.68 13.10 23.29
CA GLY A 1044 -37.43 11.86 22.53
C GLY A 1044 -37.22 12.12 21.05
N SER A 1045 -36.93 11.07 20.28
CA SER A 1045 -36.53 11.15 18.87
C SER A 1045 -37.60 10.73 17.85
N GLU A 1046 -38.76 10.23 18.29
CA GLU A 1046 -39.86 9.78 17.43
C GLU A 1046 -41.16 10.51 17.76
N PRO A 1047 -41.95 10.98 16.77
CA PRO A 1047 -43.22 11.64 17.04
C PRO A 1047 -44.13 10.81 17.96
N ILE A 1048 -44.57 11.40 19.06
CA ILE A 1048 -45.43 10.73 20.03
C ILE A 1048 -46.89 10.96 19.64
N ASP A 1049 -47.64 9.88 19.41
CA ASP A 1049 -49.10 9.94 19.44
C ASP A 1049 -49.58 10.12 20.88
N LEU A 1050 -50.09 11.32 21.17
CA LEU A 1050 -50.60 11.69 22.49
C LEU A 1050 -51.91 10.98 22.85
N SER A 1051 -52.53 10.22 21.94
CA SER A 1051 -53.78 9.49 22.20
C SER A 1051 -53.68 8.46 23.33
N GLN A 1052 -52.47 8.01 23.66
CA GLN A 1052 -52.21 7.10 24.78
C GLN A 1052 -51.93 7.82 26.11
N PHE A 1053 -51.71 9.14 26.05
CA PHE A 1053 -51.28 9.94 27.18
C PHE A 1053 -52.44 10.75 27.78
N SER A 1054 -52.37 11.00 29.07
CA SER A 1054 -53.34 11.84 29.77
C SER A 1054 -52.70 12.62 30.90
N LEU A 1055 -53.31 13.76 31.23
CA LEU A 1055 -52.99 14.52 32.43
C LEU A 1055 -53.96 14.14 33.55
N GLY A 1056 -53.47 14.13 34.78
CA GLY A 1056 -54.26 14.06 35.99
C GLY A 1056 -53.77 15.08 37.01
N TYR A 1057 -54.68 15.68 37.77
CA TYR A 1057 -54.34 16.72 38.73
C TYR A 1057 -55.26 16.71 39.95
N GLY A 1058 -54.76 17.21 41.08
CA GLY A 1058 -55.51 17.38 42.32
C GLY A 1058 -54.72 17.22 43.62
N GLY A 1059 -55.42 17.37 44.74
CA GLY A 1059 -54.85 17.43 46.10
C GLY A 1059 -55.07 16.24 47.01
N THR A 1060 -55.47 15.09 46.49
CA THR A 1060 -55.51 13.83 47.27
C THR A 1060 -55.25 12.64 46.38
N THR A 1061 -55.68 12.76 45.12
CA THR A 1061 -55.37 11.88 44.01
C THR A 1061 -55.31 12.74 42.74
N TYR A 1062 -54.60 12.28 41.71
CA TYR A 1062 -54.62 12.87 40.36
C TYR A 1062 -55.93 12.66 39.60
N THR A 1063 -57.00 12.23 40.28
CA THR A 1063 -58.33 11.99 39.69
C THR A 1063 -59.31 13.11 40.01
N SER A 1064 -58.85 14.24 40.58
CA SER A 1064 -59.73 15.38 40.86
C SER A 1064 -60.15 16.05 39.55
N GLY A 1065 -59.23 16.14 38.59
CA GLY A 1065 -59.50 16.28 37.18
C GLY A 1065 -58.56 15.41 36.36
N THR A 1066 -59.03 14.92 35.22
CA THR A 1066 -58.21 14.19 34.24
C THR A 1066 -58.51 14.70 32.85
N TYR A 1067 -57.50 14.71 31.99
CA TYR A 1067 -57.61 15.20 30.62
C TYR A 1067 -56.92 14.26 29.64
N GLN A 1068 -57.66 13.82 28.61
CA GLN A 1068 -57.13 12.95 27.57
C GLN A 1068 -56.39 13.80 26.54
N LEU A 1069 -55.12 13.50 26.29
CA LEU A 1069 -54.35 14.15 25.24
C LEU A 1069 -54.66 13.53 23.88
N SER A 1070 -54.35 14.26 22.82
CA SER A 1070 -54.53 13.83 21.43
C SER A 1070 -53.65 14.65 20.48
N GLY A 1071 -53.42 14.12 19.28
CA GLY A 1071 -52.50 14.72 18.31
C GLY A 1071 -51.09 14.14 18.42
N THR A 1072 -50.19 14.65 17.59
CA THR A 1072 -48.81 14.18 17.53
C THR A 1072 -47.88 15.30 17.97
N ILE A 1073 -46.94 15.00 18.87
CA ILE A 1073 -45.87 15.91 19.26
C ILE A 1073 -44.54 15.40 18.70
N ASN A 1074 -43.85 16.25 17.93
CA ASN A 1074 -42.57 15.90 17.30
C ASN A 1074 -41.40 16.04 18.29
N PRO A 1075 -40.27 15.37 18.03
CA PRO A 1075 -39.02 15.56 18.78
C PRO A 1075 -38.66 17.04 18.95
N GLY A 1076 -38.21 17.41 20.14
CA GLY A 1076 -37.82 18.79 20.48
C GLY A 1076 -38.98 19.79 20.56
N GLN A 1077 -40.22 19.35 20.32
CA GLN A 1077 -41.38 20.22 20.35
C GLN A 1077 -41.85 20.46 21.78
N VAL A 1078 -42.19 21.72 22.07
CA VAL A 1078 -42.92 22.14 23.27
C VAL A 1078 -44.38 22.39 22.90
N ILE A 1079 -45.30 21.88 23.71
CA ILE A 1079 -46.73 22.13 23.56
C ILE A 1079 -47.31 22.66 24.86
N VAL A 1080 -48.29 23.55 24.73
CA VAL A 1080 -49.07 24.06 25.86
C VAL A 1080 -50.47 23.47 25.79
N VAL A 1081 -50.88 22.80 26.87
CA VAL A 1081 -52.16 22.12 27.03
C VAL A 1081 -52.97 22.79 28.12
N GLY A 1082 -54.20 23.16 27.82
CA GLY A 1082 -55.08 23.84 28.77
C GLY A 1082 -55.66 25.12 28.20
N GLY A 1083 -56.38 25.84 29.05
CA GLY A 1083 -57.00 27.14 28.78
C GLY A 1083 -57.99 27.23 27.61
N LEU A 1084 -58.68 28.37 27.57
CA LEU A 1084 -59.40 28.93 26.41
C LEU A 1084 -59.06 30.41 26.19
N LEU A 1085 -58.39 31.03 27.16
CA LEU A 1085 -58.13 32.47 27.23
C LEU A 1085 -56.63 32.71 27.44
N ALA A 1086 -56.07 33.58 26.62
CA ALA A 1086 -54.68 34.00 26.69
C ALA A 1086 -54.61 35.50 26.95
N ASP A 1087 -53.80 35.92 27.92
CA ASP A 1087 -53.52 37.32 28.19
C ASP A 1087 -52.11 37.54 28.77
N ALA A 1088 -51.77 38.79 29.07
CA ALA A 1088 -50.45 39.13 29.58
C ALA A 1088 -50.13 38.55 30.97
N ASN A 1089 -51.13 38.15 31.77
CA ASN A 1089 -50.93 37.66 33.12
C ASN A 1089 -50.66 36.15 33.15
N ASN A 1090 -51.06 35.38 32.12
CA ASN A 1090 -50.72 33.96 31.98
C ASN A 1090 -49.66 33.68 30.90
N GLY A 1091 -48.94 34.72 30.43
CA GLY A 1091 -47.83 34.59 29.49
C GLY A 1091 -48.21 34.65 28.00
N ASN A 1092 -49.48 34.94 27.66
CA ASN A 1092 -50.05 34.87 26.30
C ASN A 1092 -49.79 33.52 25.59
N PRO A 1093 -50.19 32.38 26.18
CA PRO A 1093 -49.92 31.05 25.64
C PRO A 1093 -50.58 30.85 24.27
N THR A 1094 -49.89 30.12 23.39
CA THR A 1094 -50.48 29.55 22.18
C THR A 1094 -50.75 28.07 22.45
N TYR A 1095 -52.03 27.70 22.55
CA TYR A 1095 -52.43 26.36 22.94
C TYR A 1095 -52.35 25.37 21.78
N PHE A 1096 -51.65 24.26 22.00
CA PHE A 1096 -51.68 23.10 21.11
C PHE A 1096 -53.00 22.34 21.28
N LEU A 1097 -53.44 22.18 22.53
CA LEU A 1097 -54.76 21.66 22.89
C LEU A 1097 -55.47 22.68 23.78
N ALA A 1098 -56.37 23.47 23.18
CA ALA A 1098 -57.17 24.45 23.89
C ALA A 1098 -58.38 23.77 24.55
N GLN A 1099 -58.33 23.60 25.87
CA GLN A 1099 -59.41 23.03 26.67
C GLN A 1099 -59.41 23.63 28.07
N ASP A 1100 -60.60 23.96 28.58
CA ASP A 1100 -60.80 24.38 29.96
C ASP A 1100 -60.64 23.18 30.92
N PHE A 1101 -59.78 23.30 31.93
CA PHE A 1101 -59.64 22.31 33.01
C PHE A 1101 -60.88 22.41 33.92
N SER A 1102 -61.65 21.32 34.05
CA SER A 1102 -62.89 21.32 34.83
C SER A 1102 -63.01 20.04 35.67
N PRO A 1103 -62.83 20.10 37.00
CA PRO A 1103 -62.51 21.30 37.78
C PRO A 1103 -61.15 21.90 37.40
N ASP A 1104 -60.95 23.17 37.74
CA ASP A 1104 -59.69 23.91 37.58
C ASP A 1104 -58.54 23.20 38.35
N ILE A 1105 -57.28 23.47 37.96
CA ILE A 1105 -56.10 22.95 38.66
C ILE A 1105 -56.04 23.55 40.06
N GLN A 1106 -55.77 22.73 41.08
CA GLN A 1106 -55.92 23.17 42.47
C GLN A 1106 -54.74 24.05 42.92
N ASN A 1107 -55.06 25.17 43.57
CA ASN A 1107 -54.11 26.00 44.31
C ASN A 1107 -53.78 25.32 45.65
N SER A 1108 -52.48 25.08 45.91
CA SER A 1108 -52.08 24.33 47.09
C SER A 1108 -52.45 25.06 48.38
N GLY A 1109 -53.15 24.35 49.26
CA GLY A 1109 -53.66 24.91 50.52
C GLY A 1109 -52.66 24.72 51.67
N SER A 1110 -53.12 24.09 52.76
CA SER A 1110 -52.23 23.65 53.84
C SER A 1110 -51.49 22.33 53.55
N VAL A 1111 -51.81 21.70 52.43
CA VAL A 1111 -51.25 20.42 51.92
C VAL A 1111 -51.02 20.63 50.43
N GLY A 1112 -49.97 20.01 49.89
CA GLY A 1112 -49.57 20.14 48.50
C GLY A 1112 -50.54 19.48 47.54
N ASP A 1113 -50.60 20.02 46.32
CA ASP A 1113 -51.36 19.50 45.19
C ASP A 1113 -50.36 19.06 44.11
N GLY A 1114 -50.84 18.41 43.04
CA GLY A 1114 -49.94 18.04 41.96
C GLY A 1114 -50.61 17.91 40.60
N VAL A 1115 -49.76 17.98 39.58
CA VAL A 1115 -50.06 17.69 38.18
C VAL A 1115 -49.17 16.54 37.73
N ALA A 1116 -49.77 15.56 37.06
CA ALA A 1116 -49.10 14.36 36.63
C ALA A 1116 -49.47 14.00 35.20
N LEU A 1117 -48.48 13.48 34.48
CA LEU A 1117 -48.59 12.92 33.14
C LEU A 1117 -48.61 11.39 33.24
N PHE A 1118 -49.51 10.76 32.49
CA PHE A 1118 -49.70 9.32 32.49
C PHE A 1118 -49.66 8.76 31.07
N ASN A 1119 -49.04 7.59 30.90
CA ASN A 1119 -49.16 6.78 29.68
C ASN A 1119 -50.30 5.76 29.78
N VAL A 1120 -51.49 6.25 30.10
CA VAL A 1120 -52.76 5.50 30.03
C VAL A 1120 -53.87 6.48 29.63
N PRO A 1121 -55.01 5.99 29.07
CA PRO A 1121 -56.15 6.84 28.84
C PRO A 1121 -56.67 7.48 30.13
N ALA A 1122 -57.20 8.70 30.06
CA ALA A 1122 -57.66 9.47 31.23
C ALA A 1122 -58.69 8.74 32.11
N ALA A 1123 -59.50 7.85 31.51
CA ALA A 1123 -60.48 7.02 32.20
C ALA A 1123 -59.87 5.85 33.00
N ALA A 1124 -58.59 5.55 32.79
CA ALA A 1124 -57.84 4.49 33.47
C ALA A 1124 -56.97 5.01 34.64
N ILE A 1125 -56.92 6.32 34.86
CA ILE A 1125 -56.22 6.90 36.02
C ILE A 1125 -56.98 6.54 37.30
N THR A 1126 -56.25 5.97 38.25
CA THR A 1126 -56.71 5.63 39.60
C THR A 1126 -55.77 6.24 40.63
N SER A 1127 -56.12 6.17 41.92
CA SER A 1127 -55.27 6.68 43.01
C SER A 1127 -53.93 5.94 43.16
N THR A 1128 -53.72 4.83 42.44
CA THR A 1128 -52.49 4.02 42.48
C THR A 1128 -51.82 3.93 41.11
N THR A 1129 -52.33 4.63 40.10
CA THR A 1129 -51.67 4.69 38.80
C THR A 1129 -50.40 5.52 38.97
N VAL A 1130 -49.24 4.94 38.66
CA VAL A 1130 -47.95 5.65 38.74
C VAL A 1130 -47.82 6.55 37.52
N PRO A 1131 -47.55 7.85 37.70
CA PRO A 1131 -47.32 8.77 36.58
C PRO A 1131 -45.98 8.48 35.89
N ILE A 1132 -45.88 8.88 34.62
CA ILE A 1132 -44.60 8.85 33.89
C ILE A 1132 -43.76 10.10 34.19
N ASP A 1133 -44.42 11.19 34.58
CA ASP A 1133 -43.79 12.39 35.08
C ASP A 1133 -44.78 13.16 35.95
N ALA A 1134 -44.33 13.77 37.05
CA ALA A 1134 -45.20 14.50 37.94
C ALA A 1134 -44.49 15.69 38.60
N VAL A 1135 -45.30 16.63 39.07
CA VAL A 1135 -44.87 17.69 39.99
C VAL A 1135 -45.88 17.84 41.09
N VAL A 1136 -45.42 17.72 42.33
CA VAL A 1136 -46.13 17.99 43.56
C VAL A 1136 -45.63 19.33 44.11
N TYR A 1137 -46.54 20.28 44.28
CA TYR A 1137 -46.23 21.63 44.75
C TYR A 1137 -46.98 21.97 46.03
N GLY A 1138 -46.34 22.73 46.90
CA GLY A 1138 -46.94 23.24 48.14
C GLY A 1138 -46.12 22.92 49.40
N PRO A 1139 -46.70 23.10 50.60
CA PRO A 1139 -45.94 23.10 51.84
C PRO A 1139 -45.56 21.71 52.40
N ASN A 1140 -46.24 20.63 51.98
CA ASN A 1140 -45.99 19.22 52.36
C ASN A 1140 -46.87 18.27 51.55
N ASN A 1141 -46.49 17.00 51.38
CA ASN A 1141 -47.29 15.97 50.67
C ASN A 1141 -47.96 14.98 51.64
N SER A 1142 -48.64 15.49 52.69
CA SER A 1142 -49.27 14.64 53.72
C SER A 1142 -50.53 13.89 53.26
N ASN A 1143 -51.04 14.25 52.08
CA ASN A 1143 -52.10 13.58 51.32
C ASN A 1143 -51.62 12.36 50.52
N GLY A 1144 -50.30 12.22 50.33
CA GLY A 1144 -49.70 11.01 49.75
C GLY A 1144 -49.85 10.89 48.24
N LEU A 1145 -49.75 12.00 47.51
CA LEU A 1145 -49.60 11.98 46.05
C LEU A 1145 -48.30 11.28 45.70
N ILE A 1146 -48.36 10.35 44.74
CA ILE A 1146 -47.17 9.62 44.29
C ILE A 1146 -46.50 10.35 43.12
N ASP A 1147 -45.18 10.36 43.10
CA ASP A 1147 -44.38 10.85 41.98
C ASP A 1147 -44.15 9.74 40.93
N GLU A 1148 -43.35 10.01 39.91
CA GLU A 1148 -42.96 9.08 38.85
C GLU A 1148 -42.17 7.86 39.35
N THR A 1149 -41.60 7.91 40.56
CA THR A 1149 -40.99 6.74 41.22
C THR A 1149 -42.03 5.84 41.90
N GLY A 1150 -43.28 6.30 41.98
CA GLY A 1150 -44.37 5.64 42.68
C GLY A 1150 -44.34 5.85 44.21
N ALA A 1151 -43.50 6.77 44.69
CA ALA A 1151 -43.37 7.10 46.11
C ALA A 1151 -44.08 8.41 46.44
N ALA A 1152 -44.57 8.54 47.68
CA ALA A 1152 -45.14 9.78 48.17
C ALA A 1152 -44.07 10.63 48.86
N ASN A 1153 -43.22 11.27 48.04
CA ASN A 1153 -42.12 12.11 48.49
C ASN A 1153 -42.59 13.53 48.88
N ASP A 1154 -41.74 14.30 49.56
CA ASP A 1154 -42.04 15.70 49.86
C ASP A 1154 -42.15 16.52 48.55
N PRO A 1155 -42.95 17.61 48.50
CA PRO A 1155 -43.15 18.40 47.29
C PRO A 1155 -41.83 18.91 46.69
N GLU A 1156 -41.71 18.87 45.35
CA GLU A 1156 -40.51 19.28 44.62
C GLU A 1156 -40.34 20.81 44.63
N VAL A 1157 -41.44 21.55 44.76
CA VAL A 1157 -41.45 23.01 44.75
C VAL A 1157 -42.49 23.59 45.71
N GLY A 1158 -42.23 24.79 46.23
CA GLY A 1158 -43.20 25.53 47.02
C GLY A 1158 -44.36 26.07 46.17
N ASP A 1159 -45.40 26.56 46.85
CA ASP A 1159 -46.57 27.16 46.17
C ASP A 1159 -46.19 28.46 45.43
N ALA A 1160 -46.44 28.49 44.12
CA ALA A 1160 -46.24 29.66 43.29
C ALA A 1160 -47.28 30.76 43.61
N PRO A 1161 -46.88 32.04 43.75
CA PRO A 1161 -47.83 33.14 43.92
C PRO A 1161 -48.69 33.35 42.66
N ALA A 1162 -49.94 33.76 42.84
CA ALA A 1162 -50.84 34.15 41.75
C ALA A 1162 -50.15 34.98 40.64
N GLY A 1163 -50.27 34.51 39.39
CA GLY A 1163 -49.63 35.06 38.21
C GLY A 1163 -48.21 34.53 37.94
N SER A 1164 -47.74 33.55 38.70
CA SER A 1164 -46.45 32.87 38.51
C SER A 1164 -46.67 31.41 38.09
N THR A 1165 -45.62 30.77 37.58
CA THR A 1165 -45.59 29.33 37.28
C THR A 1165 -44.67 28.58 38.22
N ILE A 1166 -44.83 27.27 38.24
CA ILE A 1166 -43.74 26.36 38.60
C ILE A 1166 -43.11 25.86 37.31
N GLU A 1167 -41.79 25.92 37.25
CA GLU A 1167 -41.01 25.67 36.04
C GLU A 1167 -39.89 24.70 36.39
N ARG A 1168 -39.74 23.65 35.58
CA ARG A 1168 -38.67 22.67 35.71
C ARG A 1168 -37.35 23.32 35.31
N THR A 1169 -36.28 23.09 36.05
CA THR A 1169 -34.97 23.72 35.82
C THR A 1169 -33.95 22.82 35.14
N ASP A 1170 -34.21 21.52 35.08
CA ASP A 1170 -33.37 20.53 34.41
C ASP A 1170 -34.14 19.23 34.16
N ALA A 1171 -33.57 18.35 33.32
CA ALA A 1171 -34.12 17.02 33.06
C ALA A 1171 -34.12 16.10 34.30
N ALA A 1172 -33.39 16.44 35.37
CA ALA A 1172 -33.29 15.64 36.59
C ALA A 1172 -34.48 15.81 37.55
N GLY A 1173 -35.45 16.68 37.21
CA GLY A 1173 -36.68 16.86 37.99
C GLY A 1173 -36.58 17.92 39.08
N ASN A 1174 -35.63 18.86 38.98
CA ASN A 1174 -35.61 20.02 39.85
C ASN A 1174 -36.61 21.09 39.36
N TRP A 1175 -37.23 21.81 40.29
CA TRP A 1175 -38.28 22.79 40.01
C TRP A 1175 -38.03 24.12 40.73
N ARG A 1176 -38.43 25.22 40.10
CA ARG A 1176 -38.41 26.57 40.69
C ARG A 1176 -39.75 27.28 40.50
N ILE A 1177 -39.97 28.31 41.30
CA ILE A 1177 -41.06 29.27 41.05
C ILE A 1177 -40.55 30.29 40.03
N GLN A 1178 -41.25 30.41 38.91
CA GLN A 1178 -40.94 31.34 37.84
C GLN A 1178 -41.93 32.51 37.86
N SER A 1179 -41.40 33.71 38.12
CA SER A 1179 -42.24 34.90 38.41
C SER A 1179 -42.96 35.48 37.20
N VAL A 1180 -42.57 35.09 35.98
CA VAL A 1180 -43.18 35.52 34.72
C VAL A 1180 -43.42 34.25 33.91
N PRO A 1181 -44.68 33.85 33.64
CA PRO A 1181 -44.98 32.65 32.89
C PRO A 1181 -44.38 32.69 31.48
N THR A 1182 -43.79 31.58 31.05
CA THR A 1182 -43.04 31.49 29.77
C THR A 1182 -43.55 30.37 28.86
N PRO A 1183 -44.85 30.34 28.53
CA PRO A 1183 -45.43 29.26 27.73
C PRO A 1183 -44.83 29.17 26.33
N GLY A 1184 -44.54 27.95 25.89
CA GLY A 1184 -43.93 27.61 24.62
C GLY A 1184 -42.40 27.72 24.60
N SER A 1185 -41.73 27.71 25.76
CA SER A 1185 -40.27 27.82 25.82
C SER A 1185 -39.67 26.70 26.68
N ILE A 1186 -38.48 26.23 26.29
CA ILE A 1186 -37.76 25.22 27.08
C ILE A 1186 -36.98 25.96 28.17
N PRO A 1187 -37.20 25.67 29.47
CA PRO A 1187 -36.56 26.43 30.55
C PRO A 1187 -35.07 26.13 30.79
N PHE A 1188 -34.53 25.08 30.15
CA PHE A 1188 -33.20 24.54 30.35
C PHE A 1188 -32.59 24.00 29.07
#